data_AF-A0A914YIW9-F1
#
_entry.id   AF-A0A914YIW9-F1
#
_cell.length_a   1.000
_cell.length_b   1.000
_cell.length_c   1.000
_cell.angle_alpha   90.00
_cell.angle_beta   90.00
_cell.angle_gamma   90.00
#
_symmetry.space_group_name_H-M   'P 1'
#
loop_
_entity.id
_entity.type
_entity.pdbx_description
1 polymer ?
#
loop_
_entity_poly.entity_id
_entity_poly.type
_entity_poly.pdbx_seq_one_letter_code
_entity_poly.pdbx_strand_id
1 'polypeptide(L)'
;MMKDFKKLTMFSSVSGRLQSDTGSTHRVDLGGDATHHREIAMNVDAARALGGMNVEPEEEDEGRRLFIYGTRICVMTVKKSFREFLTQFQAAELADDERGLNVNDEIRVDLNQNSFYYMERLMEVDMTEIPILNVNLKHVLEFDESLYKMIVAYPAEILPYLDSVTNQLFFDTYNKTLPTAIEIRPYNAEQTRNMRELNPCDVNQLITISGMVVRISPLIPEMTKGFFECNNCHMTVERDVDRGRIDEPTVCTNCNLKFSFNLIHNRSSFNDKQIIKLQEIPGDMPAGQTPHTVTVFVHGALVEQVHPGDRVAVTGIYRVTPIRANPVQRTLKSTYRTTIDVLHFRRMNQDRLHDADDGSYMTEERVAQIKAFAENPEVIDILVKSVAPRIYGHEDVKKGVLCLLFGGTRKKELESNKAKTRSEINMLLCGDPGTAKSQMLQFVYSLVPRAQYTSGKGSSAVGLTASIARDPDTKGVVLQTGALVLADNGVCCIDEFDKMNDSTRTILHEVMEQQTLSIAKAGIICQLNARTSILAAANPIESKWNPKKTIIENIQLPHTLLSRFDLIFLLLDPADSNYDRRLGTHLMSIFGDNNEEEAQEILLDQALMRDYITYAKMNVFPRLTEESSKNIIDKYLEMRRVGNRLGQVSAYPRQLEALIRISEAFAKMRLAEEVTVEDVEAAFNLHREALKQSAINPDTGTIDVNIIATGVNATKSKRIEATADKLRMELQRRGQNILSEKKLFLELRHADRMIDREVFEGAIKTLAGDGVLTRNGDKLRYNRTAATAAVA
;
A
#
# COMPACT_ATOMS: atom_id res chain seq x y z
N MET A 1 55.58 -72.95 1.53
CA MET A 1 56.08 -72.83 2.92
C MET A 1 57.08 -71.69 2.95
N MET A 2 57.09 -70.78 3.89
CA MET A 2 56.18 -70.47 4.99
C MET A 2 56.84 -69.29 5.71
N LYS A 3 56.00 -68.34 6.11
CA LYS A 3 56.12 -67.58 7.35
C LYS A 3 57.15 -66.43 7.43
N ASP A 4 56.57 -65.30 7.83
CA ASP A 4 57.13 -64.29 8.74
C ASP A 4 57.96 -63.14 8.14
N PHE A 5 57.25 -62.25 7.46
CA PHE A 5 57.47 -60.80 7.59
C PHE A 5 56.17 -60.12 8.05
N LYS A 6 55.80 -60.38 9.31
CA LYS A 6 54.77 -59.64 10.05
C LYS A 6 55.45 -58.80 11.12
N LYS A 7 55.02 -57.52 11.19
CA LYS A 7 55.26 -56.48 12.22
C LYS A 7 56.30 -55.42 11.85
N LEU A 8 55.85 -54.33 11.24
CA LEU A 8 56.08 -52.92 11.64
C LEU A 8 55.69 -51.97 10.50
N THR A 9 54.41 -51.63 10.39
CA THR A 9 53.93 -50.40 9.71
C THR A 9 52.53 -50.05 10.21
N MET A 10 52.45 -49.59 11.47
CA MET A 10 51.41 -48.63 11.86
C MET A 10 51.95 -47.25 11.49
N PHE A 11 51.69 -46.81 10.26
CA PHE A 11 51.83 -45.40 9.91
C PHE A 11 50.43 -44.79 9.89
N SER A 12 50.15 -44.02 10.93
CA SER A 12 49.13 -42.99 10.96
C SER A 12 49.38 -42.04 9.77
N SER A 13 48.55 -42.13 8.75
CA SER A 13 48.54 -41.17 7.64
C SER A 13 48.02 -39.84 8.16
N VAL A 14 48.98 -38.95 8.42
CA VAL A 14 48.85 -37.51 8.62
C VAL A 14 47.92 -36.95 7.53
N SER A 15 46.76 -36.48 7.95
CA SER A 15 45.87 -35.64 7.14
C SER A 15 46.59 -34.34 6.85
N GLY A 16 47.13 -34.21 5.63
CA GLY A 16 47.66 -32.96 5.11
C GLY A 16 46.54 -31.92 5.06
N ARG A 17 46.64 -30.91 5.93
CA ARG A 17 45.92 -29.65 5.78
C ARG A 17 46.50 -28.94 4.57
N LEU A 18 45.85 -29.05 3.42
CA LEU A 18 45.88 -28.00 2.41
C LEU A 18 45.02 -26.86 2.93
N GLN A 19 45.67 -25.86 3.53
CA GLN A 19 45.10 -24.53 3.66
C GLN A 19 45.06 -23.92 2.26
N SER A 20 43.91 -24.01 1.60
CA SER A 20 43.49 -23.03 0.62
C SER A 20 42.60 -22.02 1.36
N ASP A 21 43.04 -20.76 1.40
CA ASP A 21 42.25 -19.59 1.80
C ASP A 21 41.06 -19.42 0.83
N THR A 22 40.05 -20.27 0.96
CA THR A 22 38.71 -19.98 0.46
C THR A 22 37.93 -19.49 1.65
N GLY A 23 37.57 -18.19 1.64
CA GLY A 23 36.81 -17.55 2.69
C GLY A 23 35.65 -18.43 3.16
N SER A 24 35.53 -18.60 4.47
CA SER A 24 34.46 -19.35 5.11
C SER A 24 33.11 -18.92 4.54
N THR A 25 32.42 -19.82 3.85
CA THR A 25 31.04 -19.68 3.36
C THR A 25 30.06 -19.75 4.54
N HIS A 26 30.20 -18.84 5.49
CA HIS A 26 29.42 -18.83 6.72
C HIS A 26 28.12 -18.06 6.51
N ARG A 27 27.03 -18.78 6.21
CA ARG A 27 25.70 -18.18 6.16
C ARG A 27 25.20 -17.85 7.57
N VAL A 28 24.96 -16.58 7.82
CA VAL A 28 24.60 -16.04 9.15
C VAL A 28 23.27 -16.61 9.64
N ASP A 29 22.32 -16.78 8.74
CA ASP A 29 20.93 -17.18 9.05
C ASP A 29 20.82 -18.63 9.56
N LEU A 30 21.74 -19.49 9.14
CA LEU A 30 21.65 -20.93 9.39
C LEU A 30 22.43 -21.39 10.62
N GLY A 31 23.30 -20.55 11.19
CA GLY A 31 24.01 -20.84 12.44
C GLY A 31 24.86 -22.12 12.40
N GLY A 32 25.20 -22.60 11.20
CA GLY A 32 25.96 -23.82 10.97
C GLY A 32 26.64 -23.80 9.60
N ASP A 33 27.87 -24.31 9.55
CA ASP A 33 28.69 -24.40 8.35
C ASP A 33 28.51 -25.76 7.66
N ALA A 34 28.65 -25.80 6.33
CA ALA A 34 28.63 -27.04 5.54
C ALA A 34 29.77 -27.99 5.94
N THR A 35 30.88 -27.44 6.45
CA THR A 35 32.05 -28.19 6.93
C THR A 35 31.78 -28.99 8.21
N HIS A 36 30.69 -28.69 8.93
CA HIS A 36 30.31 -29.35 10.18
C HIS A 36 29.26 -30.47 10.00
N HIS A 37 28.81 -30.70 8.77
CA HIS A 37 27.96 -31.82 8.48
C HIS A 37 28.77 -33.10 8.66
N ARG A 38 28.28 -34.02 9.51
CA ARG A 38 28.85 -35.36 9.58
C ARG A 38 28.45 -36.07 8.30
N GLU A 39 29.32 -36.04 7.30
CA GLU A 39 29.10 -36.76 6.06
C GLU A 39 29.53 -38.22 6.26
N ILE A 40 28.62 -39.15 5.97
CA ILE A 40 28.96 -40.57 5.91
C ILE A 40 29.21 -40.89 4.43
N ALA A 41 30.47 -41.20 4.12
CA ALA A 41 30.82 -41.81 2.85
C ALA A 41 30.38 -43.29 2.88
N MET A 42 29.42 -43.66 2.04
CA MET A 42 28.99 -45.05 1.88
C MET A 42 29.48 -45.61 0.54
N ASN A 43 29.96 -46.86 0.55
CA ASN A 43 30.23 -47.60 -0.68
C ASN A 43 28.91 -47.99 -1.36
N VAL A 44 28.93 -48.07 -2.69
CA VAL A 44 27.77 -48.28 -3.58
C VAL A 44 26.92 -49.50 -3.16
N ASP A 45 27.55 -50.56 -2.65
CA ASP A 45 26.86 -51.78 -2.22
C ASP A 45 26.09 -51.63 -0.90
N ALA A 46 26.55 -50.76 0.02
CA ALA A 46 25.86 -50.51 1.28
C ALA A 46 24.66 -49.56 1.11
N ALA A 47 24.74 -48.62 0.16
CA ALA A 47 23.64 -47.72 -0.19
C ALA A 47 22.45 -48.48 -0.81
N ARG A 48 22.71 -49.56 -1.55
CA ARG A 48 21.70 -50.44 -2.16
C ARG A 48 20.81 -51.14 -1.13
N ALA A 49 21.34 -51.45 0.05
CA ALA A 49 20.62 -52.18 1.11
C ALA A 49 19.60 -51.32 1.88
N LEU A 50 19.64 -49.98 1.73
CA LEU A 50 18.80 -49.04 2.48
C LEU A 50 17.55 -48.54 1.73
N GLY A 51 17.31 -49.01 0.50
CA GLY A 51 16.02 -48.99 -0.21
C GLY A 51 15.26 -47.65 -0.25
N GLY A 52 15.28 -46.97 -1.40
CA GLY A 52 14.27 -45.98 -1.76
C GLY A 52 14.71 -44.92 -2.76
N MET A 53 14.89 -45.30 -4.03
CA MET A 53 14.56 -44.56 -5.26
C MET A 53 15.21 -45.27 -6.46
N ASN A 54 14.42 -45.54 -7.50
CA ASN A 54 14.91 -46.02 -8.79
C ASN A 54 15.60 -44.84 -9.49
N VAL A 55 16.91 -44.75 -9.36
CA VAL A 55 17.74 -43.93 -10.26
C VAL A 55 18.52 -44.94 -11.10
N GLU A 56 18.16 -45.04 -12.38
CA GLU A 56 18.97 -45.79 -13.35
C GLU A 56 20.38 -45.18 -13.40
N PRO A 57 21.43 -46.01 -13.50
CA PRO A 57 22.79 -45.51 -13.52
C PRO A 57 23.07 -44.90 -14.89
N GLU A 58 23.25 -43.58 -14.96
CA GLU A 58 24.19 -43.04 -15.94
C GLU A 58 25.60 -43.36 -15.45
N GLU A 59 26.28 -44.19 -16.22
CA GLU A 59 27.65 -44.61 -16.02
C GLU A 59 28.58 -43.39 -16.13
N GLU A 60 29.09 -42.85 -15.02
CA GLU A 60 30.39 -42.16 -14.98
C GLU A 60 30.94 -41.80 -13.58
N ASP A 61 30.17 -41.90 -12.48
CA ASP A 61 30.71 -41.57 -11.15
C ASP A 61 31.14 -42.80 -10.33
N GLU A 62 32.39 -43.25 -10.51
CA GLU A 62 33.14 -44.08 -9.53
C GLU A 62 33.52 -43.29 -8.25
N GLY A 63 32.58 -42.48 -7.74
CA GLY A 63 32.76 -41.62 -6.57
C GLY A 63 32.10 -42.19 -5.31
N ARG A 64 32.71 -41.94 -4.15
CA ARG A 64 32.07 -42.16 -2.84
C ARG A 64 30.85 -41.24 -2.72
N ARG A 65 29.65 -41.81 -2.60
CA ARG A 65 28.42 -41.03 -2.36
C ARG A 65 28.43 -40.50 -0.92
N LEU A 66 28.36 -39.18 -0.79
CA LEU A 66 28.30 -38.48 0.49
C LEU A 66 26.84 -38.29 0.89
N PHE A 67 26.48 -38.87 2.03
CA PHE A 67 25.17 -38.68 2.66
C PHE A 67 25.31 -37.86 3.93
N ILE A 68 24.35 -36.96 4.17
CA ILE A 68 24.32 -36.16 5.39
C ILE A 68 23.79 -37.03 6.53
N TYR A 69 24.50 -37.06 7.67
CA TYR A 69 24.08 -37.83 8.83
C TYR A 69 22.70 -37.40 9.35
N GLY A 70 21.77 -38.35 9.44
CA GLY A 70 20.41 -38.11 9.92
C GLY A 70 19.39 -37.85 8.80
N THR A 71 19.84 -37.72 7.55
CA THR A 71 18.97 -37.63 6.37
C THR A 71 19.35 -38.70 5.35
N ARG A 72 18.49 -38.90 4.34
CA ARG A 72 18.75 -39.83 3.22
C ARG A 72 19.25 -39.11 1.97
N ILE A 73 19.72 -37.87 2.13
CA ILE A 73 20.01 -36.97 1.03
C ILE A 73 21.46 -37.17 0.57
N CYS A 74 21.64 -37.34 -0.75
CA CYS A 74 22.95 -37.38 -1.37
C CYS A 74 23.35 -35.99 -1.87
N VAL A 75 24.47 -35.46 -1.38
CA VAL A 75 24.93 -34.10 -1.68
C VAL A 75 25.22 -33.91 -3.18
N MET A 76 25.82 -34.92 -3.82
CA MET A 76 26.18 -34.85 -5.24
C MET A 76 24.95 -34.74 -6.14
N THR A 77 23.90 -35.51 -5.85
CA THR A 77 22.64 -35.45 -6.59
C THR A 77 21.99 -34.08 -6.49
N VAL A 78 21.89 -33.51 -5.28
CA VAL A 78 21.33 -32.17 -5.07
C VAL A 78 22.11 -31.11 -5.85
N LYS A 79 23.46 -31.18 -5.84
CA LYS A 79 24.29 -30.24 -6.58
C LYS A 79 24.08 -30.33 -8.09
N LYS A 80 23.98 -31.56 -8.64
CA LYS A 80 23.75 -31.78 -10.08
C LYS A 80 22.37 -31.28 -10.50
N SER A 81 21.30 -31.72 -9.82
CA SER A 81 19.92 -31.32 -10.13
C SER A 81 19.72 -29.80 -10.05
N PHE A 82 20.31 -29.15 -9.03
CA PHE A 82 20.20 -27.69 -8.91
C PHE A 82 21.01 -26.93 -9.97
N ARG A 83 22.15 -27.46 -10.39
CA ARG A 83 22.94 -26.88 -11.48
C ARG A 83 22.18 -26.94 -12.81
N GLU A 84 21.54 -28.07 -13.09
CA GLU A 84 20.69 -28.24 -14.27
C GLU A 84 19.49 -27.28 -14.23
N PHE A 85 18.83 -27.16 -13.08
CA PHE A 85 17.75 -26.20 -12.88
C PHE A 85 18.17 -24.76 -13.22
N LEU A 86 19.29 -24.26 -12.67
CA LEU A 86 19.72 -22.89 -12.93
C LEU A 86 20.09 -22.62 -14.40
N THR A 87 20.54 -23.64 -15.14
CA THR A 87 21.00 -23.50 -16.53
C THR A 87 19.92 -23.73 -17.57
N GLN A 88 18.92 -24.57 -17.28
CA GLN A 88 17.93 -25.02 -18.26
C GLN A 88 16.53 -24.43 -18.05
N PHE A 89 16.26 -23.80 -16.90
CA PHE A 89 14.92 -23.32 -16.60
C PHE A 89 14.47 -22.16 -17.51
N GLN A 90 13.33 -22.36 -18.17
CA GLN A 90 12.59 -21.37 -18.96
C GLN A 90 11.26 -21.09 -18.27
N ALA A 91 10.95 -19.83 -18.00
CA ALA A 91 9.72 -19.45 -17.35
C ALA A 91 8.59 -19.30 -18.38
N ALA A 92 7.48 -20.04 -18.22
CA ALA A 92 6.30 -19.93 -19.08
C ALA A 92 5.34 -18.81 -18.63
N GLU A 93 5.22 -18.56 -17.34
CA GLU A 93 4.44 -17.46 -16.74
C GLU A 93 5.26 -16.78 -15.66
N LEU A 94 5.56 -15.49 -15.84
CA LEU A 94 6.23 -14.64 -14.83
C LEU A 94 5.21 -13.68 -14.21
N ALA A 95 5.17 -13.61 -12.89
CA ALA A 95 4.41 -12.59 -12.17
C ALA A 95 4.97 -11.18 -12.45
N ASP A 96 4.17 -10.12 -12.29
CA ASP A 96 4.61 -8.73 -12.58
C ASP A 96 5.87 -8.32 -11.79
N ASP A 97 6.03 -8.83 -10.57
CA ASP A 97 7.24 -8.64 -9.75
C ASP A 97 8.50 -9.29 -10.36
N GLU A 98 8.33 -10.31 -11.20
CA GLU A 98 9.38 -11.16 -11.76
C GLU A 98 9.78 -10.75 -13.19
N ARG A 99 8.99 -9.89 -13.86
CA ARG A 99 9.23 -9.46 -15.24
C ARG A 99 10.34 -8.42 -15.40
N GLY A 100 10.66 -7.67 -14.33
CA GLY A 100 11.68 -6.62 -14.37
C GLY A 100 13.08 -7.10 -13.94
N LEU A 101 14.09 -6.89 -14.79
CA LEU A 101 15.53 -6.91 -14.44
C LEU A 101 15.96 -5.53 -13.96
N ASN A 102 16.62 -5.38 -12.82
CA ASN A 102 17.27 -4.11 -12.44
C ASN A 102 18.66 -4.05 -13.09
N VAL A 103 18.77 -3.46 -14.29
CA VAL A 103 20.08 -3.33 -14.96
C VAL A 103 20.90 -2.18 -14.37
N ASN A 104 20.22 -1.16 -13.82
CA ASN A 104 20.75 -0.06 -13.00
C ASN A 104 19.61 0.50 -12.12
N ASP A 105 19.93 1.28 -11.08
CA ASP A 105 18.96 1.97 -10.18
C ASP A 105 17.84 2.77 -10.92
N GLU A 106 17.95 2.97 -12.24
CA GLU A 106 17.00 3.78 -13.03
C GLU A 106 16.37 3.07 -14.25
N ILE A 107 16.85 1.90 -14.70
CA ILE A 107 16.37 1.25 -15.94
C ILE A 107 16.12 -0.25 -15.72
N ARG A 108 14.84 -0.65 -15.79
CA ARG A 108 14.44 -2.05 -15.89
C ARG A 108 14.20 -2.45 -17.34
N VAL A 109 14.85 -3.52 -17.79
CA VAL A 109 14.62 -4.12 -19.12
C VAL A 109 13.73 -5.35 -18.93
N ASP A 110 12.72 -5.50 -19.78
CA ASP A 110 11.88 -6.70 -19.79
C ASP A 110 12.72 -7.94 -20.15
N LEU A 111 12.52 -9.02 -19.40
CA LEU A 111 13.17 -10.30 -19.69
C LEU A 111 12.76 -10.80 -21.07
N ASN A 112 13.74 -11.17 -21.90
CA ASN A 112 13.45 -11.88 -23.13
C ASN A 112 12.95 -13.28 -22.76
N GLN A 113 11.67 -13.59 -23.05
CA GLN A 113 11.06 -14.90 -22.76
C GLN A 113 11.81 -16.10 -23.39
N ASN A 114 12.69 -15.85 -24.37
CA ASN A 114 13.52 -16.87 -25.02
C ASN A 114 14.86 -17.15 -24.31
N SER A 115 15.19 -16.42 -23.25
CA SER A 115 16.44 -16.55 -22.51
C SER A 115 16.24 -17.31 -21.19
N PHE A 116 17.29 -17.95 -20.69
CA PHE A 116 17.22 -18.70 -19.43
C PHE A 116 17.10 -17.75 -18.25
N TYR A 117 15.99 -17.82 -17.53
CA TYR A 117 15.59 -16.83 -16.50
C TYR A 117 16.65 -16.61 -15.42
N TYR A 118 17.18 -17.70 -14.83
CA TYR A 118 18.16 -17.59 -13.74
C TYR A 118 19.56 -17.17 -14.22
N MET A 119 19.90 -17.40 -15.49
CA MET A 119 21.15 -16.89 -16.06
C MET A 119 21.10 -15.38 -16.24
N GLU A 120 19.94 -14.83 -16.64
CA GLU A 120 19.73 -13.37 -16.70
C GLU A 120 19.73 -12.74 -15.30
N ARG A 121 19.13 -13.40 -14.30
CA ARG A 121 19.23 -12.94 -12.90
C ARG A 121 20.67 -12.99 -12.36
N LEU A 122 21.48 -13.95 -12.79
CA LEU A 122 22.91 -13.96 -12.45
C LEU A 122 23.69 -12.84 -13.15
N MET A 123 23.29 -12.47 -14.37
CA MET A 123 23.82 -11.29 -15.06
C MET A 123 23.45 -9.99 -14.31
N GLU A 124 22.23 -9.90 -13.81
CA GLU A 124 21.79 -8.80 -12.94
C GLU A 124 22.67 -8.69 -11.68
N VAL A 125 22.98 -9.83 -11.06
CA VAL A 125 23.88 -9.88 -9.89
C VAL A 125 25.30 -9.43 -10.23
N ASP A 126 25.84 -9.77 -11.42
CA ASP A 126 27.15 -9.25 -11.86
C ASP A 126 27.14 -7.74 -12.09
N MET A 127 26.07 -7.22 -12.71
CA MET A 127 25.95 -5.78 -13.01
C MET A 127 25.72 -4.93 -11.76
N THR A 128 24.88 -5.40 -10.85
CA THR A 128 24.53 -4.69 -9.61
C THR A 128 25.56 -4.90 -8.50
N GLU A 129 26.42 -5.92 -8.62
CA GLU A 129 27.36 -6.40 -7.59
C GLU A 129 26.68 -6.78 -6.26
N ILE A 130 25.35 -6.95 -6.25
CA ILE A 130 24.59 -7.36 -5.05
C ILE A 130 24.55 -8.89 -4.99
N PRO A 131 25.19 -9.53 -3.99
CA PRO A 131 25.39 -10.99 -3.93
C PRO A 131 24.13 -11.72 -3.42
N ILE A 132 22.95 -11.39 -3.92
CA ILE A 132 21.68 -11.96 -3.45
C ILE A 132 20.90 -12.49 -4.65
N LEU A 133 20.59 -13.79 -4.63
CA LEU A 133 19.76 -14.43 -5.65
C LEU A 133 18.42 -14.87 -5.05
N ASN A 134 17.35 -14.22 -5.46
CA ASN A 134 15.99 -14.60 -5.05
C ASN A 134 15.48 -15.75 -5.95
N VAL A 135 15.14 -16.89 -5.36
CA VAL A 135 14.67 -18.08 -6.07
C VAL A 135 13.23 -18.39 -5.68
N ASN A 136 12.32 -18.37 -6.65
CA ASN A 136 10.94 -18.80 -6.44
C ASN A 136 10.88 -20.33 -6.38
N LEU A 137 10.29 -20.89 -5.32
CA LEU A 137 10.17 -22.33 -5.15
C LEU A 137 9.11 -22.96 -6.06
N LYS A 138 8.16 -22.20 -6.60
CA LYS A 138 7.23 -22.71 -7.61
C LYS A 138 7.94 -23.14 -8.90
N HIS A 139 8.95 -22.38 -9.32
CA HIS A 139 9.78 -22.73 -10.47
C HIS A 139 10.55 -24.04 -10.23
N VAL A 140 11.05 -24.22 -9.00
CA VAL A 140 11.72 -25.46 -8.61
C VAL A 140 10.74 -26.63 -8.62
N LEU A 141 9.50 -26.43 -8.18
CA LEU A 141 8.46 -27.46 -8.19
C LEU A 141 8.10 -27.92 -9.61
N GLU A 142 8.00 -27.00 -10.56
CA GLU A 142 7.68 -27.30 -11.97
C GLU A 142 8.80 -28.10 -12.66
N PHE A 143 10.06 -27.82 -12.32
CA PHE A 143 11.21 -28.51 -12.90
C PHE A 143 11.52 -29.85 -12.21
N ASP A 144 11.62 -29.84 -10.88
CA ASP A 144 11.98 -31.02 -10.07
C ASP A 144 11.28 -31.03 -8.70
N GLU A 145 10.23 -31.83 -8.61
CA GLU A 145 9.47 -32.06 -7.38
C GLU A 145 10.33 -32.67 -6.26
N SER A 146 11.33 -33.48 -6.60
CA SER A 146 12.18 -34.17 -5.62
C SER A 146 13.08 -33.18 -4.90
N LEU A 147 13.69 -32.25 -5.66
CA LEU A 147 14.50 -31.16 -5.12
C LEU A 147 13.67 -30.22 -4.23
N TYR A 148 12.46 -29.87 -4.67
CA TYR A 148 11.55 -29.05 -3.88
C TYR A 148 11.23 -29.69 -2.51
N LYS A 149 10.85 -30.98 -2.49
CA LYS A 149 10.58 -31.71 -1.25
C LYS A 149 11.77 -31.74 -0.31
N MET A 150 12.98 -31.91 -0.85
CA MET A 150 14.21 -31.87 -0.06
C MET A 150 14.42 -30.48 0.56
N ILE A 151 14.32 -29.41 -0.22
CA ILE A 151 14.50 -28.02 0.25
C ILE A 151 13.51 -27.67 1.36
N VAL A 152 12.24 -28.05 1.23
CA VAL A 152 11.21 -27.75 2.24
C VAL A 152 11.45 -28.52 3.54
N ALA A 153 11.86 -29.80 3.45
CA ALA A 153 12.06 -30.65 4.62
C ALA A 153 13.36 -30.34 5.39
N TYR A 154 14.45 -30.03 4.67
CA TYR A 154 15.78 -29.81 5.25
C TYR A 154 16.46 -28.53 4.72
N PRO A 155 15.84 -27.35 4.90
CA PRO A 155 16.37 -26.10 4.35
C PRO A 155 17.75 -25.75 4.93
N ALA A 156 17.95 -25.95 6.25
CA ALA A 156 19.18 -25.57 6.93
C ALA A 156 20.42 -26.33 6.42
N GLU A 157 20.24 -27.58 5.98
CA GLU A 157 21.33 -28.40 5.50
C GLU A 157 21.58 -28.22 4.00
N ILE A 158 20.53 -27.98 3.21
CA ILE A 158 20.62 -27.93 1.75
C ILE A 158 21.11 -26.56 1.26
N LEU A 159 20.66 -25.47 1.89
CA LEU A 159 20.93 -24.10 1.44
C LEU A 159 22.43 -23.79 1.25
N PRO A 160 23.36 -24.16 2.15
CA PRO A 160 24.79 -23.94 1.93
C PRO A 160 25.34 -24.65 0.68
N TYR A 161 24.80 -25.82 0.34
CA TYR A 161 25.20 -26.52 -0.89
C TYR A 161 24.66 -25.82 -2.13
N LEU A 162 23.46 -25.23 -2.06
CA LEU A 162 22.92 -24.43 -3.17
C LEU A 162 23.76 -23.16 -3.39
N ASP A 163 24.15 -22.48 -2.30
CA ASP A 163 25.02 -21.30 -2.34
C ASP A 163 26.37 -21.67 -2.99
N SER A 164 26.94 -22.83 -2.64
CA SER A 164 28.17 -23.35 -3.26
C SER A 164 28.02 -23.60 -4.76
N VAL A 165 26.90 -24.16 -5.22
CA VAL A 165 26.64 -24.42 -6.66
C VAL A 165 26.49 -23.11 -7.42
N THR A 166 25.80 -22.13 -6.83
CA THR A 166 25.60 -20.82 -7.46
C THR A 166 26.91 -20.06 -7.61
N ASN A 167 27.76 -20.08 -6.58
CA ASN A 167 29.09 -19.48 -6.66
C ASN A 167 29.98 -20.19 -7.70
N GLN A 168 29.89 -21.52 -7.84
CA GLN A 168 30.59 -22.25 -8.89
C GLN A 168 30.10 -21.86 -10.29
N LEU A 169 28.79 -21.78 -10.50
CA LEU A 169 28.21 -21.34 -11.78
C LEU A 169 28.59 -19.91 -12.12
N PHE A 170 28.60 -19.02 -11.14
CA PHE A 170 29.01 -17.64 -11.32
C PHE A 170 30.48 -17.54 -11.77
N PHE A 171 31.35 -18.32 -11.11
CA PHE A 171 32.76 -18.41 -11.49
C PHE A 171 32.95 -18.99 -12.90
N ASP A 172 32.25 -20.07 -13.25
CA ASP A 172 32.31 -20.68 -14.58
C ASP A 172 31.88 -19.71 -15.69
N THR A 173 30.91 -18.83 -15.40
CA THR A 173 30.31 -17.92 -16.40
C THR A 173 31.11 -16.62 -16.57
N TYR A 174 31.48 -15.96 -15.48
CA TYR A 174 32.08 -14.61 -15.50
C TYR A 174 33.58 -14.59 -15.16
N ASN A 175 34.13 -15.71 -14.68
CA ASN A 175 35.54 -15.86 -14.29
C ASN A 175 36.00 -14.78 -13.29
N LYS A 176 35.08 -14.33 -12.43
CA LYS A 176 35.30 -13.38 -11.33
C LYS A 176 34.79 -13.99 -10.02
N THR A 177 35.45 -13.65 -8.92
CA THR A 177 35.01 -14.01 -7.57
C THR A 177 34.62 -12.74 -6.83
N LEU A 178 33.36 -12.66 -6.41
CA LEU A 178 32.90 -11.58 -5.53
C LEU A 178 33.54 -11.72 -4.13
N PRO A 179 33.76 -10.60 -3.40
CA PRO A 179 34.31 -10.63 -2.05
C PRO A 179 33.36 -11.26 -1.03
N THR A 180 32.05 -11.23 -1.32
CA THR A 180 30.97 -11.84 -0.56
C THR A 180 30.35 -12.97 -1.38
N ALA A 181 30.11 -14.11 -0.73
CA ALA A 181 29.47 -15.25 -1.39
C ALA A 181 28.01 -14.92 -1.74
N ILE A 182 27.54 -15.41 -2.90
CA ILE A 182 26.15 -15.24 -3.31
C ILE A 182 25.25 -16.05 -2.37
N GLU A 183 24.25 -15.38 -1.80
CA GLU A 183 23.25 -15.98 -0.93
C GLU A 183 21.96 -16.26 -1.70
N ILE A 184 21.47 -17.50 -1.64
CA ILE A 184 20.18 -17.87 -2.24
C ILE A 184 19.05 -17.67 -1.25
N ARG A 185 18.05 -16.90 -1.65
CA ARG A 185 16.83 -16.65 -0.88
C ARG A 185 15.65 -17.37 -1.53
N PRO A 186 15.31 -18.59 -1.07
CA PRO A 186 14.10 -19.25 -1.53
C PRO A 186 12.88 -18.51 -0.99
N TYR A 187 11.89 -18.27 -1.85
CA TYR A 187 10.62 -17.68 -1.47
C TYR A 187 9.46 -18.44 -2.10
N ASN A 188 8.26 -18.27 -1.51
CA ASN A 188 7.00 -18.81 -2.03
C ASN A 188 6.88 -20.35 -1.95
N ALA A 189 7.01 -20.92 -0.75
CA ALA A 189 6.71 -22.33 -0.51
C ALA A 189 5.18 -22.54 -0.49
N GLU A 190 4.69 -23.65 -1.07
CA GLU A 190 3.25 -23.97 -1.08
C GLU A 190 2.67 -24.26 0.31
N GLN A 191 3.52 -24.57 1.30
CA GLN A 191 3.09 -24.65 2.69
C GLN A 191 2.89 -23.25 3.28
N THR A 192 1.94 -22.50 2.70
CA THR A 192 1.39 -21.29 3.31
C THR A 192 0.50 -21.71 4.46
N ARG A 193 0.95 -21.48 5.69
CA ARG A 193 0.18 -21.80 6.88
C ARG A 193 -0.29 -20.55 7.59
N ASN A 194 -1.50 -20.61 8.12
CA ASN A 194 -1.96 -19.63 9.09
C ASN A 194 -1.09 -19.71 10.34
N MET A 195 -0.94 -18.58 11.04
CA MET A 195 -0.14 -18.52 12.28
C MET A 195 -0.61 -19.56 13.33
N ARG A 196 -1.89 -19.91 13.26
CA ARG A 196 -2.57 -20.85 14.16
C ARG A 196 -2.33 -22.31 13.80
N GLU A 197 -2.00 -22.61 12.55
CA GLU A 197 -1.81 -23.97 12.02
C GLU A 197 -0.33 -24.42 12.04
N LEU A 198 0.51 -23.69 12.79
CA LEU A 198 1.88 -24.11 13.06
C LEU A 198 1.89 -25.32 13.99
N ASN A 199 2.21 -26.48 13.43
CA ASN A 199 2.28 -27.73 14.18
C ASN A 199 3.72 -28.00 14.64
N PRO A 200 3.89 -28.75 15.74
CA PRO A 200 5.21 -29.22 16.17
C PRO A 200 5.92 -30.13 15.14
N CYS A 201 5.20 -30.68 14.16
CA CYS A 201 5.76 -31.50 13.09
C CYS A 201 6.61 -30.69 12.09
N ASP A 202 6.42 -29.38 12.04
CA ASP A 202 7.05 -28.50 11.03
C ASP A 202 8.32 -27.84 11.54
N VAL A 203 8.80 -28.28 12.70
CA VAL A 203 10.04 -27.78 13.29
C VAL A 203 11.20 -28.11 12.36
N ASN A 204 12.03 -27.09 12.10
CA ASN A 204 13.13 -27.07 11.14
C ASN A 204 12.72 -27.19 9.66
N GLN A 205 11.44 -27.09 9.33
CA GLN A 205 10.98 -27.02 7.94
C GLN A 205 10.85 -25.58 7.47
N LEU A 206 10.80 -25.41 6.15
CA LEU A 206 10.55 -24.13 5.51
C LEU A 206 9.06 -23.81 5.52
N ILE A 207 8.70 -22.65 6.07
CA ILE A 207 7.32 -22.18 6.14
C ILE A 207 7.20 -20.79 5.54
N THR A 208 6.06 -20.52 4.91
CA THR A 208 5.68 -19.18 4.46
C THR A 208 4.47 -18.74 5.28
N ILE A 209 4.60 -17.63 6.01
CA ILE A 209 3.52 -17.03 6.80
C ILE A 209 3.27 -15.60 6.33
N SER A 210 2.02 -15.18 6.31
CA SER A 210 1.62 -13.80 6.04
C SER A 210 1.29 -13.07 7.34
N GLY A 211 1.70 -11.81 7.46
CA GLY A 211 1.47 -11.03 8.68
C GLY A 211 1.73 -9.54 8.52
N MET A 212 1.17 -8.76 9.44
CA MET A 212 1.46 -7.34 9.60
C MET A 212 2.56 -7.16 10.64
N VAL A 213 3.57 -6.34 10.34
CA VAL A 213 4.60 -5.99 11.32
C VAL A 213 4.02 -5.03 12.36
N VAL A 214 4.05 -5.43 13.63
CA VAL A 214 3.59 -4.58 14.74
C VAL A 214 4.73 -3.73 15.27
N ARG A 215 5.89 -4.37 15.47
CA ARG A 215 7.03 -3.75 16.12
C ARG A 215 8.34 -4.39 15.68
N ILE A 216 9.38 -3.59 15.73
CA ILE A 216 10.74 -3.94 15.35
C ILE A 216 11.66 -3.53 16.50
N SER A 217 12.59 -4.39 16.87
CA SER A 217 13.63 -4.05 17.86
C SER A 217 14.73 -3.22 17.20
N PRO A 218 15.51 -2.43 17.99
CA PRO A 218 16.79 -1.94 17.50
C PRO A 218 17.71 -3.11 17.10
N LEU A 219 18.73 -2.78 16.33
CA LEU A 219 19.83 -3.67 15.95
C LEU A 219 20.51 -4.27 17.19
N ILE A 220 20.64 -5.59 17.22
CA ILE A 220 21.35 -6.34 18.25
C ILE A 220 22.54 -7.02 17.60
N PRO A 221 23.79 -6.73 18.01
CA PRO A 221 24.95 -7.41 17.46
C PRO A 221 25.06 -8.84 18.00
N GLU A 222 25.20 -9.82 17.11
CA GLU A 222 25.45 -11.24 17.41
C GLU A 222 26.89 -11.60 16.98
N MET A 223 27.70 -12.10 17.92
CA MET A 223 29.13 -12.35 17.67
C MET A 223 29.35 -13.60 16.80
N THR A 224 30.16 -13.48 15.75
CA THR A 224 30.51 -14.59 14.84
C THR A 224 31.92 -15.11 15.01
N LYS A 225 32.89 -14.23 15.29
CA LYS A 225 34.28 -14.60 15.62
C LYS A 225 34.72 -13.91 16.89
N GLY A 226 35.20 -14.70 17.84
CA GLY A 226 35.82 -14.20 19.06
C GLY A 226 37.30 -13.92 18.84
N PHE A 227 37.73 -12.68 19.13
CA PHE A 227 39.14 -12.30 19.12
C PHE A 227 39.75 -12.47 20.51
N PHE A 228 40.68 -13.40 20.67
CA PHE A 228 41.36 -13.68 21.94
C PHE A 228 42.79 -13.14 21.92
N GLU A 229 43.21 -12.52 23.02
CA GLU A 229 44.57 -12.04 23.24
C GLU A 229 45.15 -12.67 24.52
N CYS A 230 46.38 -13.18 24.45
CA CYS A 230 47.09 -13.67 25.63
C CYS A 230 47.70 -12.53 26.45
N ASN A 231 47.42 -12.48 27.75
CA ASN A 231 47.89 -11.40 28.64
C ASN A 231 49.42 -11.29 28.80
N ASN A 232 50.17 -12.38 28.59
CA ASN A 232 51.62 -12.39 28.85
C ASN A 232 52.46 -12.17 27.58
N CYS A 233 51.98 -12.62 26.42
CA CYS A 233 52.75 -12.57 25.17
C CYS A 233 52.05 -11.83 24.04
N HIS A 234 50.85 -11.28 24.29
CA HIS A 234 50.03 -10.54 23.31
C HIS A 234 49.75 -11.30 22.01
N MET A 235 49.90 -12.63 22.02
CA MET A 235 49.54 -13.44 20.87
C MET A 235 48.03 -13.45 20.70
N THR A 236 47.59 -13.10 19.50
CA THR A 236 46.19 -12.99 19.12
C THR A 236 45.73 -14.25 18.41
N VAL A 237 44.55 -14.76 18.77
CA VAL A 237 43.94 -15.95 18.18
C VAL A 237 42.48 -15.64 17.93
N GLU A 238 42.03 -15.84 16.69
CA GLU A 238 40.61 -15.77 16.33
C GLU A 238 40.00 -17.17 16.41
N ARG A 239 38.79 -17.25 16.98
CA ARG A 239 37.99 -18.48 17.02
C ARG A 239 36.57 -18.18 16.58
N ASP A 240 36.07 -18.97 15.65
CA ASP A 240 34.68 -18.89 15.21
C ASP A 240 33.74 -19.41 16.31
N VAL A 241 32.53 -18.87 16.36
CA VAL A 241 31.49 -19.31 17.30
C VAL A 241 30.74 -20.51 16.71
N ASP A 242 30.79 -21.67 17.38
CA ASP A 242 30.08 -22.87 16.96
C ASP A 242 28.76 -23.01 17.74
N ARG A 243 27.62 -22.90 17.05
CA ARG A 243 26.26 -23.07 17.61
C ARG A 243 26.03 -22.30 18.92
N GLY A 244 26.53 -21.07 18.97
CA GLY A 244 26.42 -20.17 20.14
C GLY A 244 27.34 -20.52 21.30
N ARG A 245 28.33 -21.40 21.10
CA ARG A 245 29.42 -21.65 22.04
C ARG A 245 30.73 -21.17 21.43
N ILE A 246 31.50 -20.47 22.24
CA ILE A 246 32.82 -19.97 21.86
C ILE A 246 33.80 -20.82 22.65
N ASP A 247 34.61 -21.60 21.94
CA ASP A 247 35.64 -22.40 22.58
C ASP A 247 36.88 -21.54 22.82
N GLU A 248 37.13 -21.25 24.10
CA GLU A 248 38.34 -20.55 24.50
C GLU A 248 39.57 -21.47 24.36
N PRO A 249 40.66 -21.00 23.72
CA PRO A 249 41.90 -21.75 23.68
C PRO A 249 42.50 -21.85 25.08
N THR A 250 42.68 -23.07 25.59
CA THR A 250 43.17 -23.29 26.96
C THR A 250 44.67 -23.09 27.11
N VAL A 251 45.45 -23.18 26.03
CA VAL A 251 46.91 -23.07 26.03
C VAL A 251 47.35 -22.08 24.96
N CYS A 252 48.23 -21.15 25.33
CA CYS A 252 48.84 -20.25 24.37
C CYS A 252 49.97 -20.94 23.60
N THR A 253 49.97 -20.81 22.27
CA THR A 253 50.96 -21.42 21.36
C THR A 253 52.38 -20.91 21.57
N ASN A 254 52.56 -19.67 22.05
CA ASN A 254 53.88 -19.05 22.22
C ASN A 254 54.45 -19.24 23.63
N CYS A 255 53.64 -18.98 24.67
CA CYS A 255 54.12 -18.98 26.06
C CYS A 255 53.74 -20.23 26.88
N ASN A 256 52.97 -21.17 26.30
CA ASN A 256 52.49 -22.41 26.94
C ASN A 256 51.77 -22.24 28.29
N LEU A 257 51.41 -21.01 28.68
CA LEU A 257 50.61 -20.73 29.86
C LEU A 257 49.17 -21.15 29.63
N LYS A 258 48.62 -21.85 30.62
CA LYS A 258 47.21 -22.27 30.63
C LYS A 258 46.33 -21.10 31.06
N PHE A 259 45.14 -20.98 30.46
CA PHE A 259 44.09 -20.03 30.85
C PHE A 259 44.55 -18.56 30.88
N SER A 260 45.35 -18.14 29.89
CA SER A 260 45.92 -16.80 29.82
C SER A 260 45.27 -15.89 28.76
N PHE A 261 44.23 -16.39 28.08
CA PHE A 261 43.54 -15.66 27.03
C PHE A 261 42.38 -14.82 27.57
N ASN A 262 42.32 -13.58 27.10
CA ASN A 262 41.21 -12.66 27.31
C ASN A 262 40.50 -12.41 25.99
N LEU A 263 39.17 -12.35 26.01
CA LEU A 263 38.36 -12.00 24.85
C LEU A 263 38.30 -10.47 24.69
N ILE A 264 38.77 -9.95 23.56
CA ILE A 264 38.63 -8.54 23.19
C ILE A 264 37.38 -8.38 22.32
N HIS A 265 36.27 -7.98 22.96
CA HIS A 265 35.01 -7.75 22.26
C HIS A 265 35.10 -6.72 21.14
N ASN A 266 35.89 -5.64 21.28
CA ASN A 266 35.99 -4.58 20.26
C ASN A 266 36.62 -5.02 18.93
N ARG A 267 37.40 -6.11 18.91
CA ARG A 267 38.02 -6.65 17.69
C ARG A 267 37.33 -7.91 17.18
N SER A 268 36.36 -8.43 17.92
CA SER A 268 35.51 -9.52 17.47
C SER A 268 34.64 -9.08 16.29
N SER A 269 34.31 -10.01 15.40
CA SER A 269 33.33 -9.75 14.34
C SER A 269 31.92 -9.99 14.87
N PHE A 270 31.02 -9.07 14.54
CA PHE A 270 29.60 -9.14 14.87
C PHE A 270 28.76 -9.08 13.60
N ASN A 271 27.63 -9.75 13.64
CA ASN A 271 26.59 -9.66 12.63
C ASN A 271 25.34 -9.04 13.23
N ASP A 272 24.59 -8.33 12.40
CA ASP A 272 23.37 -7.69 12.82
C ASP A 272 22.22 -8.70 12.94
N LYS A 273 21.54 -8.63 14.07
CA LYS A 273 20.31 -9.37 14.36
C LYS A 273 19.21 -8.39 14.74
N GLN A 274 18.02 -8.59 14.18
CA GLN A 274 16.84 -7.81 14.51
C GLN A 274 15.67 -8.72 14.86
N ILE A 275 14.87 -8.30 15.85
CA ILE A 275 13.69 -9.04 16.31
C ILE A 275 12.45 -8.28 15.85
N ILE A 276 11.64 -8.94 15.03
CA ILE A 276 10.38 -8.40 14.52
C ILE A 276 9.22 -9.18 15.16
N LYS A 277 8.17 -8.48 15.58
CA LYS A 277 6.89 -9.14 15.90
C LYS A 277 5.90 -8.96 14.76
N LEU A 278 5.48 -10.09 14.21
CA LEU A 278 4.42 -10.18 13.22
C LEU A 278 3.11 -10.51 13.91
N GLN A 279 2.02 -9.97 13.36
CA GLN A 279 0.65 -10.24 13.75
C GLN A 279 -0.13 -10.79 12.55
N GLU A 280 -1.04 -11.71 12.80
CA GLU A 280 -1.93 -12.27 11.76
C GLU A 280 -2.77 -11.17 11.09
N ILE A 281 -3.00 -11.31 9.78
CA ILE A 281 -3.77 -10.36 8.99
C ILE A 281 -5.25 -10.48 9.38
N PRO A 282 -6.01 -9.37 9.54
CA PRO A 282 -7.40 -9.42 9.99
C PRO A 282 -8.39 -10.16 9.06
N GLY A 283 -7.96 -10.59 7.85
CA GLY A 283 -8.78 -11.37 6.92
C GLY A 283 -8.83 -12.87 7.22
N ASP A 284 -7.72 -13.44 7.72
CA ASP A 284 -7.57 -14.89 7.97
C ASP A 284 -8.01 -15.29 9.39
N MET A 285 -8.62 -14.35 10.10
CA MET A 285 -8.98 -14.48 11.51
C MET A 285 -10.35 -15.16 11.69
N PRO A 286 -10.46 -16.26 12.46
CA PRO A 286 -11.76 -16.78 12.86
C PRO A 286 -12.45 -15.79 13.82
N ALA A 287 -13.77 -15.66 13.66
CA ALA A 287 -14.56 -14.68 14.39
C ALA A 287 -14.43 -14.81 15.92
N GLY A 288 -14.16 -13.68 16.59
CA GLY A 288 -14.20 -13.56 18.06
C GLY A 288 -12.91 -13.88 18.81
N GLN A 289 -11.79 -14.16 18.13
CA GLN A 289 -10.50 -14.39 18.79
C GLN A 289 -9.51 -13.22 18.59
N THR A 290 -8.63 -13.00 19.55
CA THR A 290 -7.56 -12.00 19.43
C THR A 290 -6.46 -12.48 18.49
N PRO A 291 -5.84 -11.59 17.71
CA PRO A 291 -4.81 -11.97 16.75
C PRO A 291 -3.56 -12.49 17.45
N HIS A 292 -3.00 -13.58 16.93
CA HIS A 292 -1.77 -14.17 17.46
C HIS A 292 -0.55 -13.40 16.93
N THR A 293 0.51 -13.38 17.75
CA THR A 293 1.77 -12.73 17.39
C THR A 293 2.92 -13.72 17.38
N VAL A 294 3.77 -13.62 16.36
CA VAL A 294 5.00 -14.42 16.21
C VAL A 294 6.20 -13.53 16.42
N THR A 295 7.25 -14.07 17.04
CA THR A 295 8.57 -13.46 17.04
C THR A 295 9.40 -14.03 15.91
N VAL A 296 9.94 -13.14 15.11
CA VAL A 296 10.72 -13.43 13.92
C VAL A 296 12.10 -12.82 14.05
N PHE A 297 13.14 -13.57 13.70
CA PHE A 297 14.52 -13.13 13.71
C PHE A 297 15.01 -12.87 12.30
N VAL A 298 15.59 -11.69 12.13
CA VAL A 298 16.14 -11.21 10.87
C VAL A 298 17.63 -11.02 11.06
N HIS A 299 18.39 -11.40 10.04
CA HIS A 299 19.84 -11.46 10.07
C HIS A 299 20.42 -10.73 8.87
N GLY A 300 21.61 -10.14 9.07
CA GLY A 300 22.43 -9.58 7.99
C GLY A 300 21.70 -8.53 7.12
N ALA A 301 21.72 -8.73 5.81
CA ALA A 301 21.23 -7.77 4.83
C ALA A 301 19.69 -7.59 4.78
N LEU A 302 18.93 -8.42 5.49
CA LEU A 302 17.46 -8.28 5.59
C LEU A 302 17.03 -7.32 6.71
N VAL A 303 17.96 -6.87 7.54
CA VAL A 303 17.68 -5.98 8.67
C VAL A 303 17.24 -4.60 8.16
N GLU A 304 16.29 -3.98 8.86
CA GLU A 304 15.69 -2.68 8.49
C GLU A 304 14.97 -2.62 7.13
N GLN A 305 14.77 -3.76 6.45
CA GLN A 305 14.01 -3.78 5.19
C GLN A 305 12.50 -3.59 5.35
N VAL A 306 11.94 -3.85 6.53
CA VAL A 306 10.49 -3.79 6.77
C VAL A 306 10.20 -2.72 7.81
N HIS A 307 9.10 -1.99 7.66
CA HIS A 307 8.66 -0.96 8.60
C HIS A 307 7.45 -1.42 9.41
N PRO A 308 7.19 -0.83 10.60
CA PRO A 308 5.98 -1.11 11.36
C PRO A 308 4.74 -0.69 10.58
N GLY A 309 3.76 -1.59 10.49
CA GLY A 309 2.52 -1.41 9.73
C GLY A 309 2.50 -2.13 8.37
N ASP A 310 3.65 -2.57 7.87
CA ASP A 310 3.74 -3.24 6.58
C ASP A 310 3.13 -4.65 6.64
N ARG A 311 2.48 -5.05 5.54
CA ARG A 311 1.98 -6.41 5.32
C ARG A 311 3.04 -7.19 4.55
N VAL A 312 3.59 -8.21 5.18
CA VAL A 312 4.68 -9.02 4.60
C VAL A 312 4.34 -10.50 4.67
N ALA A 313 4.63 -11.20 3.58
CA ALA A 313 4.81 -12.64 3.56
C ALA A 313 6.27 -12.95 3.89
N VAL A 314 6.47 -13.69 4.97
CA VAL A 314 7.78 -14.06 5.49
C VAL A 314 8.00 -15.53 5.17
N THR A 315 9.06 -15.82 4.44
CA THR A 315 9.54 -17.19 4.24
C THR A 315 10.73 -17.42 5.15
N GLY A 316 10.65 -18.47 5.97
CA GLY A 316 11.65 -18.72 6.99
C GLY A 316 11.59 -20.12 7.57
N ILE A 317 12.58 -20.43 8.41
CA ILE A 317 12.71 -21.73 9.06
C ILE A 317 12.07 -21.65 10.43
N TYR A 318 11.18 -22.58 10.74
CA TYR A 318 10.56 -22.66 12.06
C TYR A 318 11.51 -23.27 13.08
N ARG A 319 12.02 -22.46 14.02
CA ARG A 319 12.95 -22.88 15.06
C ARG A 319 12.32 -22.89 16.44
N VAL A 320 12.87 -23.75 17.28
CA VAL A 320 12.38 -23.96 18.65
C VAL A 320 13.55 -23.82 19.60
N THR A 321 13.46 -22.86 20.53
CA THR A 321 14.51 -22.51 21.49
C THR A 321 14.09 -22.84 22.92
N PRO A 322 14.90 -23.57 23.70
CA PRO A 322 14.55 -23.91 25.08
C PRO A 322 14.64 -22.68 25.99
N ILE A 323 13.65 -22.53 26.87
CA ILE A 323 13.66 -21.48 27.89
C ILE A 323 14.25 -22.04 29.19
N ARG A 324 15.16 -21.29 29.81
CA ARG A 324 15.67 -21.59 31.16
C ARG A 324 14.65 -21.17 32.22
N ALA A 325 14.45 -22.01 33.23
CA ALA A 325 13.51 -21.70 34.32
C ALA A 325 14.02 -20.58 35.23
N ASN A 326 15.31 -20.60 35.52
CA ASN A 326 16.03 -19.57 36.24
C ASN A 326 17.31 -19.26 35.47
N PRO A 327 17.73 -17.99 35.33
CA PRO A 327 18.95 -17.65 34.59
C PRO A 327 20.23 -18.22 35.23
N VAL A 328 20.23 -18.44 36.54
CA VAL A 328 21.38 -18.96 37.32
C VAL A 328 21.52 -20.48 37.20
N GLN A 329 20.40 -21.20 37.10
CA GLN A 329 20.40 -22.66 37.07
C GLN A 329 20.35 -23.16 35.63
N ARG A 330 21.04 -24.28 35.36
CA ARG A 330 21.04 -24.91 34.02
C ARG A 330 19.75 -25.68 33.71
N THR A 331 18.76 -25.67 34.60
CA THR A 331 17.49 -26.38 34.43
C THR A 331 16.64 -25.73 33.33
N LEU A 332 16.31 -26.55 32.32
CA LEU A 332 15.47 -26.15 31.18
C LEU A 332 14.00 -26.42 31.49
N LYS A 333 13.11 -25.56 30.98
CA LYS A 333 11.68 -25.85 30.96
C LYS A 333 11.37 -26.83 29.83
N SER A 334 10.35 -27.66 30.02
CA SER A 334 9.84 -28.55 28.97
C SER A 334 9.12 -27.79 27.85
N THR A 335 8.64 -26.57 28.13
CA THR A 335 8.00 -25.70 27.14
C THR A 335 9.07 -24.90 26.42
N TYR A 336 9.16 -25.10 25.10
CA TYR A 336 10.08 -24.36 24.25
C TYR A 336 9.41 -23.11 23.68
N ARG A 337 10.21 -22.08 23.40
CA ARG A 337 9.77 -20.89 22.68
C ARG A 337 9.97 -21.10 21.19
N THR A 338 8.95 -20.79 20.42
CA THR A 338 8.97 -20.90 18.96
C THR A 338 9.37 -19.56 18.36
N THR A 339 10.29 -19.58 17.40
CA THR A 339 10.78 -18.42 16.66
C THR A 339 10.92 -18.82 15.20
N ILE A 340 10.80 -17.88 14.28
CA ILE A 340 11.11 -18.16 12.87
C ILE A 340 12.28 -17.29 12.43
N ASP A 341 13.24 -17.93 11.79
CA ASP A 341 14.41 -17.26 11.24
C ASP A 341 14.11 -16.97 9.77
N VAL A 342 14.17 -15.70 9.38
CA VAL A 342 13.75 -15.25 8.04
C VAL A 342 14.83 -15.52 7.03
N LEU A 343 14.42 -16.05 5.87
CA LEU A 343 15.25 -16.14 4.68
C LEU A 343 14.85 -15.10 3.63
N HIS A 344 13.56 -14.75 3.56
CA HIS A 344 13.06 -13.78 2.59
C HIS A 344 11.79 -13.06 3.08
N PHE A 345 11.69 -11.77 2.76
CA PHE A 345 10.49 -10.95 2.91
C PHE A 345 9.90 -10.63 1.55
N ARG A 346 8.61 -10.92 1.35
CA ARG A 346 7.83 -10.43 0.22
C ARG A 346 6.77 -9.47 0.75
N ARG A 347 6.76 -8.23 0.28
CA ARG A 347 5.70 -7.27 0.62
C ARG A 347 4.43 -7.66 -0.12
N MET A 348 3.32 -7.83 0.60
CA MET A 348 2.02 -8.18 0.00
C MET A 348 1.22 -6.90 -0.23
N ASN A 349 1.53 -6.19 -1.32
CA ASN A 349 0.85 -4.94 -1.69
C ASN A 349 -0.12 -5.09 -2.88
N GLN A 350 -0.37 -6.30 -3.38
CA GLN A 350 -1.17 -6.54 -4.61
C GLN A 350 -2.59 -5.94 -4.56
N ASP A 351 -3.22 -5.89 -3.38
CA ASP A 351 -4.60 -5.35 -3.22
C ASP A 351 -4.68 -3.83 -3.06
N ARG A 352 -3.54 -3.14 -2.93
CA ARG A 352 -3.46 -1.73 -2.55
C ARG A 352 -2.65 -0.96 -3.60
N LEU A 353 -2.85 0.36 -3.66
CA LEU A 353 -1.97 1.23 -4.46
C LEU A 353 -0.50 0.96 -4.11
N HIS A 354 0.39 0.95 -5.10
CA HIS A 354 1.82 0.84 -4.87
C HIS A 354 2.32 2.12 -4.17
N ASP A 355 3.12 1.96 -3.10
CA ASP A 355 3.73 3.10 -2.40
C ASP A 355 4.76 3.80 -3.29
N ALA A 356 4.79 5.13 -3.22
CA ALA A 356 5.63 5.98 -4.07
C ALA A 356 7.15 5.79 -3.91
N ASP A 357 7.58 5.00 -2.91
CA ASP A 357 8.98 4.79 -2.51
C ASP A 357 9.53 3.44 -2.98
N ASP A 358 8.68 2.56 -3.52
CA ASP A 358 9.04 1.15 -3.74
C ASP A 358 9.82 0.86 -5.04
N GLY A 359 10.23 1.88 -5.81
CA GLY A 359 11.03 1.65 -7.03
C GLY A 359 10.39 0.66 -8.02
N SER A 360 9.07 0.44 -7.91
CA SER A 360 8.32 -0.40 -8.84
C SER A 360 8.09 0.43 -10.10
N TYR A 361 9.09 0.44 -10.97
CA TYR A 361 8.94 0.94 -12.32
C TYR A 361 7.88 0.08 -13.00
N MET A 362 6.71 0.67 -13.27
CA MET A 362 5.69 0.06 -14.13
C MET A 362 6.31 -0.29 -15.46
N THR A 363 5.95 -1.45 -16.02
CA THR A 363 6.45 -1.89 -17.33
C THR A 363 6.13 -0.83 -18.38
N GLU A 364 7.00 -0.67 -19.38
CA GLU A 364 6.82 0.33 -20.43
C GLU A 364 5.48 0.13 -21.17
N GLU A 365 5.04 -1.11 -21.32
CA GLU A 365 3.71 -1.47 -21.85
C GLU A 365 2.57 -0.90 -20.99
N ARG A 366 2.66 -1.02 -19.65
CA ARG A 366 1.67 -0.49 -18.71
C ARG A 366 1.65 1.05 -18.75
N VAL A 367 2.81 1.67 -18.84
CA VAL A 367 2.94 3.13 -18.98
C VAL A 367 2.34 3.60 -20.31
N ALA A 368 2.52 2.86 -21.40
CA ALA A 368 1.91 3.15 -22.68
C ALA A 368 0.37 3.06 -22.60
N GLN A 369 -0.17 2.03 -21.92
CA GLN A 369 -1.61 1.92 -21.66
C GLN A 369 -2.15 3.09 -20.81
N ILE A 370 -1.41 3.49 -19.76
CA ILE A 370 -1.75 4.64 -18.91
C ILE A 370 -1.79 5.94 -19.71
N LYS A 371 -0.80 6.17 -20.58
CA LYS A 371 -0.74 7.37 -21.45
C LYS A 371 -1.86 7.37 -22.48
N ALA A 372 -2.11 6.23 -23.14
CA ALA A 372 -3.22 6.08 -24.08
C ALA A 372 -4.58 6.31 -23.39
N PHE A 373 -4.72 5.86 -22.14
CA PHE A 373 -5.92 6.13 -21.35
C PHE A 373 -6.07 7.64 -21.07
N ALA A 374 -4.99 8.31 -20.67
CA ALA A 374 -4.96 9.74 -20.33
C ALA A 374 -5.30 10.68 -21.49
N GLU A 375 -5.09 10.26 -22.75
CA GLU A 375 -5.44 11.06 -23.93
C GLU A 375 -6.96 11.26 -24.10
N ASN A 376 -7.79 10.41 -23.47
CA ASN A 376 -9.23 10.55 -23.57
C ASN A 376 -9.73 11.80 -22.84
N PRO A 377 -10.59 12.64 -23.47
CA PRO A 377 -11.10 13.85 -22.83
C PRO A 377 -12.05 13.58 -21.65
N GLU A 378 -12.64 12.38 -21.56
CA GLU A 378 -13.56 11.97 -20.49
C GLU A 378 -12.90 11.13 -19.37
N VAL A 379 -11.56 11.14 -19.26
CA VAL A 379 -10.82 10.35 -18.25
C VAL A 379 -11.32 10.57 -16.83
N ILE A 380 -11.60 11.82 -16.47
CA ILE A 380 -12.04 12.16 -15.11
C ILE A 380 -13.38 11.47 -14.81
N ASP A 381 -14.34 11.50 -15.73
CA ASP A 381 -15.67 10.92 -15.49
C ASP A 381 -15.63 9.38 -15.49
N ILE A 382 -14.76 8.78 -16.31
CA ILE A 382 -14.51 7.32 -16.27
C ILE A 382 -13.90 6.92 -14.92
N LEU A 383 -12.87 7.64 -14.47
CA LEU A 383 -12.26 7.43 -13.15
C LEU A 383 -13.29 7.58 -12.03
N VAL A 384 -14.16 8.59 -12.11
CA VAL A 384 -15.23 8.83 -11.12
C VAL A 384 -16.23 7.68 -11.06
N LYS A 385 -16.63 7.13 -12.21
CA LYS A 385 -17.54 5.97 -12.26
C LYS A 385 -16.87 4.70 -11.73
N SER A 386 -15.57 4.54 -11.98
CA SER A 386 -14.80 3.38 -11.51
C SER A 386 -14.55 3.39 -9.99
N VAL A 387 -14.55 4.57 -9.36
CA VAL A 387 -14.46 4.69 -7.89
C VAL A 387 -15.77 4.30 -7.23
N ALA A 388 -15.69 3.34 -6.30
CA ALA A 388 -16.82 2.79 -5.54
C ALA A 388 -18.03 2.41 -6.43
N PRO A 389 -17.92 1.35 -7.26
CA PRO A 389 -19.00 0.95 -8.17
C PRO A 389 -20.28 0.51 -7.43
N ARG A 390 -20.15 0.05 -6.18
CA ARG A 390 -21.28 -0.33 -5.32
C ARG A 390 -22.14 0.86 -4.89
N ILE A 391 -21.61 2.07 -4.90
CA ILE A 391 -22.33 3.27 -4.45
C ILE A 391 -22.92 3.97 -5.68
N TYR A 392 -24.25 4.04 -5.74
CA TYR A 392 -24.98 4.77 -6.77
C TYR A 392 -24.96 6.29 -6.49
N GLY A 393 -24.77 7.09 -7.53
CA GLY A 393 -24.81 8.55 -7.45
C GLY A 393 -23.58 9.17 -6.78
N HIS A 394 -23.78 10.36 -6.19
CA HIS A 394 -22.77 11.16 -5.50
C HIS A 394 -21.45 11.36 -6.29
N GLU A 395 -21.57 11.68 -7.58
CA GLU A 395 -20.41 11.86 -8.47
C GLU A 395 -19.45 12.94 -7.98
N ASP A 396 -19.95 14.03 -7.41
CA ASP A 396 -19.12 15.10 -6.84
C ASP A 396 -18.30 14.63 -5.63
N VAL A 397 -18.89 13.76 -4.80
CA VAL A 397 -18.18 13.18 -3.64
C VAL A 397 -17.09 12.24 -4.13
N LYS A 398 -17.36 11.44 -5.17
CA LYS A 398 -16.35 10.57 -5.81
C LYS A 398 -15.24 11.39 -6.47
N LYS A 399 -15.56 12.51 -7.13
CA LYS A 399 -14.58 13.50 -7.64
C LYS A 399 -13.70 14.03 -6.50
N GLY A 400 -14.30 14.41 -5.37
CA GLY A 400 -13.56 14.83 -4.17
C GLY A 400 -12.64 13.75 -3.60
N VAL A 401 -13.10 12.50 -3.53
CA VAL A 401 -12.27 11.36 -3.09
C VAL A 401 -11.12 11.11 -4.08
N LEU A 402 -11.34 11.23 -5.38
CA LEU A 402 -10.24 11.17 -6.35
C LEU A 402 -9.22 12.29 -6.11
N CYS A 403 -9.66 13.54 -5.91
CA CYS A 403 -8.74 14.64 -5.59
C CYS A 403 -7.90 14.33 -4.34
N LEU A 404 -8.51 13.72 -3.32
CA LEU A 404 -7.83 13.24 -2.12
C LEU A 404 -6.77 12.18 -2.45
N LEU A 405 -7.11 11.21 -3.31
CA LEU A 405 -6.22 10.13 -3.70
C LEU A 405 -5.00 10.64 -4.46
N PHE A 406 -5.14 11.52 -5.45
CA PHE A 406 -4.00 12.08 -6.20
C PHE A 406 -3.20 13.10 -5.39
N GLY A 407 -3.87 13.92 -4.58
CA GLY A 407 -3.29 14.97 -3.74
C GLY A 407 -2.61 16.11 -4.52
N GLY A 408 -2.30 17.21 -3.84
CA GLY A 408 -1.59 18.35 -4.43
C GLY A 408 -0.09 18.09 -4.66
N THR A 409 0.62 19.05 -5.24
CA THR A 409 2.06 18.91 -5.50
C THR A 409 2.91 19.28 -4.29
N ARG A 410 4.03 18.58 -4.12
CA ARG A 410 5.07 18.98 -3.17
C ARG A 410 5.97 20.01 -3.83
N LYS A 411 5.87 21.26 -3.38
CA LYS A 411 6.77 22.34 -3.84
C LYS A 411 8.15 22.10 -3.20
N LYS A 412 9.16 21.76 -4.02
CA LYS A 412 10.54 21.50 -3.55
C LYS A 412 11.15 22.79 -2.99
N GLU A 413 11.72 22.71 -1.79
CA GLU A 413 12.12 23.81 -0.88
C GLU A 413 13.33 24.66 -1.33
N LEU A 414 13.76 24.61 -2.60
CA LEU A 414 15.13 25.02 -2.95
C LEU A 414 15.47 26.52 -2.89
N GLU A 415 14.55 27.45 -2.63
CA GLU A 415 14.90 28.90 -2.73
C GLU A 415 14.42 29.85 -1.60
N SER A 416 13.80 29.39 -0.51
CA SER A 416 13.60 30.27 0.67
C SER A 416 13.17 29.51 1.91
N ASN A 417 13.52 30.04 3.10
CA ASN A 417 12.96 29.69 4.43
C ASN A 417 11.43 29.93 4.52
N LYS A 418 10.66 29.49 3.53
CA LYS A 418 9.20 29.53 3.56
C LYS A 418 8.70 28.35 4.38
N ALA A 419 7.70 28.62 5.21
CA ALA A 419 7.01 27.60 5.98
C ALA A 419 6.52 26.47 5.05
N LYS A 420 6.75 25.23 5.49
CA LYS A 420 6.32 24.02 4.80
C LYS A 420 4.82 24.10 4.52
N THR A 421 4.48 24.29 3.25
CA THR A 421 3.09 24.41 2.83
C THR A 421 2.54 23.01 2.61
N ARG A 422 1.43 22.70 3.26
CA ARG A 422 0.71 21.44 3.11
C ARG A 422 0.25 21.25 1.66
N SER A 423 0.39 20.02 1.15
CA SER A 423 -0.04 19.61 -0.21
C SER A 423 -1.23 18.66 -0.21
N GLU A 424 -1.50 18.00 0.91
CA GLU A 424 -2.60 17.04 1.07
C GLU A 424 -3.94 17.74 1.26
N ILE A 425 -5.00 17.15 0.71
CA ILE A 425 -6.36 17.66 0.81
C ILE A 425 -7.03 17.02 2.04
N ASN A 426 -7.85 17.77 2.78
CA ASN A 426 -8.71 17.21 3.82
C ASN A 426 -10.17 17.26 3.37
N MET A 427 -10.90 16.19 3.63
CA MET A 427 -12.30 16.07 3.23
C MET A 427 -13.18 15.65 4.42
N LEU A 428 -14.30 16.33 4.58
CA LEU A 428 -15.33 16.02 5.58
C LEU A 428 -16.65 15.65 4.88
N LEU A 429 -17.17 14.47 5.18
CA LEU A 429 -18.49 14.00 4.76
C LEU A 429 -19.48 14.21 5.90
N CYS A 430 -20.41 15.14 5.76
CA CYS A 430 -21.48 15.34 6.72
C CYS A 430 -22.81 14.93 6.09
N GLY A 431 -23.68 14.25 6.83
CA GLY A 431 -24.98 13.86 6.29
C GLY A 431 -25.84 13.04 7.22
N ASP A 432 -27.04 12.72 6.76
CA ASP A 432 -27.96 11.83 7.48
C ASP A 432 -27.40 10.39 7.54
N PRO A 433 -27.75 9.58 8.56
CA PRO A 433 -27.44 8.16 8.59
C PRO A 433 -28.11 7.45 7.41
N GLY A 434 -27.44 6.43 6.85
CA GLY A 434 -27.95 5.68 5.69
C GLY A 434 -27.42 6.14 4.33
N THR A 435 -26.73 7.29 4.26
CA THR A 435 -26.16 7.86 3.02
C THR A 435 -24.82 7.21 2.57
N ALA A 436 -24.59 5.93 2.87
CA ALA A 436 -23.39 5.15 2.51
C ALA A 436 -22.00 5.75 2.89
N LYS A 437 -21.94 6.74 3.80
CA LYS A 437 -20.70 7.41 4.24
C LYS A 437 -19.64 6.45 4.76
N SER A 438 -19.97 5.59 5.73
CA SER A 438 -19.01 4.64 6.30
C SER A 438 -18.54 3.61 5.26
N GLN A 439 -19.39 3.25 4.29
CA GLN A 439 -19.01 2.37 3.20
C GLN A 439 -18.01 3.05 2.24
N MET A 440 -18.15 4.34 1.99
CA MET A 440 -17.16 5.12 1.23
C MET A 440 -15.80 5.15 1.94
N LEU A 441 -15.78 5.35 3.27
CA LEU A 441 -14.55 5.28 4.06
C LEU A 441 -13.89 3.90 3.99
N GLN A 442 -14.68 2.83 4.12
CA GLN A 442 -14.17 1.45 4.02
C GLN A 442 -13.60 1.15 2.64
N PHE A 443 -14.23 1.65 1.57
CA PHE A 443 -13.71 1.51 0.22
C PHE A 443 -12.33 2.17 0.08
N VAL A 444 -12.19 3.42 0.53
CA VAL A 444 -10.90 4.13 0.49
C VAL A 444 -9.84 3.42 1.36
N TYR A 445 -10.23 2.88 2.52
CA TYR A 445 -9.34 2.09 3.38
C TYR A 445 -8.85 0.80 2.71
N SER A 446 -9.69 0.16 1.90
CA SER A 446 -9.30 -1.02 1.12
C SER A 446 -8.34 -0.69 -0.02
N LEU A 447 -8.54 0.46 -0.68
CA LEU A 447 -7.79 0.88 -1.86
C LEU A 447 -6.36 1.37 -1.55
N VAL A 448 -6.17 2.11 -0.45
CA VAL A 448 -4.90 2.79 -0.13
C VAL A 448 -4.00 1.91 0.77
N PRO A 449 -2.70 1.73 0.45
CA PRO A 449 -1.76 0.85 1.16
C PRO A 449 -1.54 1.26 2.61
N ARG A 450 -1.45 2.57 2.84
CA ARG A 450 -1.18 3.18 4.13
C ARG A 450 -2.43 3.83 4.73
N ALA A 451 -3.62 3.34 4.39
CA ALA A 451 -4.83 3.84 5.03
C ALA A 451 -5.07 3.20 6.39
N GLN A 452 -5.54 4.02 7.33
CA GLN A 452 -5.97 3.59 8.65
C GLN A 452 -7.44 3.95 8.85
N TYR A 453 -8.23 3.00 9.36
CA TYR A 453 -9.63 3.20 9.68
C TYR A 453 -9.81 3.29 11.19
N THR A 454 -10.39 4.39 11.65
CA THR A 454 -10.58 4.68 13.07
C THR A 454 -11.99 5.18 13.32
N SER A 455 -12.52 4.90 14.51
CA SER A 455 -13.81 5.43 14.97
C SER A 455 -13.56 6.48 16.05
N GLY A 456 -14.19 7.64 15.94
CA GLY A 456 -14.02 8.76 16.86
C GLY A 456 -14.32 8.43 18.32
N LYS A 457 -15.19 7.44 18.59
CA LYS A 457 -15.43 6.91 19.95
C LYS A 457 -14.39 5.89 20.41
N GLY A 458 -13.95 5.02 19.50
CA GLY A 458 -13.00 3.94 19.81
C GLY A 458 -11.55 4.42 19.89
N SER A 459 -11.26 5.59 19.32
CA SER A 459 -9.91 6.12 19.22
C SER A 459 -9.66 7.16 20.31
N SER A 460 -8.84 6.78 21.29
CA SER A 460 -8.31 7.71 22.28
C SER A 460 -7.19 8.58 21.67
N ALA A 461 -6.85 9.68 22.35
CA ALA A 461 -5.71 10.53 21.96
C ALA A 461 -4.41 9.72 21.79
N VAL A 462 -4.20 8.71 22.63
CA VAL A 462 -3.05 7.80 22.57
C VAL A 462 -3.10 6.91 21.33
N GLY A 463 -4.29 6.42 20.97
CA GLY A 463 -4.49 5.59 19.76
C GLY A 463 -4.30 6.35 18.45
N LEU A 464 -4.60 7.66 18.42
CA LEU A 464 -4.36 8.51 17.25
C LEU A 464 -2.90 8.97 17.13
N THR A 465 -2.22 9.20 18.26
CA THR A 465 -0.89 9.83 18.29
C THR A 465 0.26 8.83 18.34
N ALA A 466 0.87 8.65 19.49
CA ALA A 466 1.83 7.61 19.78
C ALA A 466 1.78 7.31 21.29
N SER A 467 1.84 6.04 21.66
CA SER A 467 2.02 5.59 23.03
C SER A 467 3.49 5.38 23.32
N ILE A 468 3.85 5.52 24.60
CA ILE A 468 5.14 5.08 25.10
C ILE A 468 4.90 3.75 25.82
N ALA A 469 5.56 2.69 25.35
CA ALA A 469 5.48 1.36 25.94
C ALA A 469 6.87 0.88 26.36
N ARG A 470 6.94 -0.01 27.37
CA ARG A 470 8.18 -0.69 27.74
C ARG A 470 8.22 -2.04 27.05
N ASP A 471 9.28 -2.30 26.30
CA ASP A 471 9.46 -3.58 25.63
C ASP A 471 9.93 -4.65 26.62
N PRO A 472 9.25 -5.82 26.75
CA PRO A 472 9.68 -6.87 27.66
C PRO A 472 11.03 -7.51 27.29
N ASP A 473 11.41 -7.50 26.02
CA ASP A 473 12.63 -8.16 25.54
C ASP A 473 13.87 -7.31 25.79
N THR A 474 13.84 -6.04 25.36
CA THR A 474 14.95 -5.09 25.56
C THR A 474 14.90 -4.33 26.89
N LYS A 475 13.76 -4.34 27.60
CA LYS A 475 13.44 -3.46 28.75
C LYS A 475 13.53 -1.96 28.45
N GLY A 476 13.75 -1.59 27.18
CA GLY A 476 13.78 -0.22 26.72
C GLY A 476 12.39 0.42 26.69
N VAL A 477 12.37 1.74 26.81
CA VAL A 477 11.18 2.53 26.53
C VAL A 477 11.13 2.75 25.02
N VAL A 478 10.10 2.23 24.37
CA VAL A 478 9.89 2.34 22.92
C VAL A 478 8.64 3.17 22.63
N LEU A 479 8.73 3.96 21.56
CA LEU A 479 7.60 4.73 21.05
C LEU A 479 6.79 3.82 20.12
N GLN A 480 5.52 3.59 20.46
CA GLN A 480 4.55 2.92 19.62
C GLN A 480 3.78 3.97 18.83
N THR A 481 3.83 3.89 17.51
CA THR A 481 3.12 4.79 16.61
C THR A 481 1.62 4.52 16.68
N GLY A 482 0.83 5.59 16.71
CA GLY A 482 -0.62 5.54 16.60
C GLY A 482 -1.09 5.67 15.15
N ALA A 483 -2.41 5.67 14.96
CA ALA A 483 -3.03 5.59 13.65
C ALA A 483 -2.60 6.71 12.67
N LEU A 484 -2.44 7.95 13.16
CA LEU A 484 -2.06 9.07 12.28
C LEU A 484 -0.60 8.96 11.81
N VAL A 485 0.30 8.47 12.66
CA VAL A 485 1.72 8.33 12.30
C VAL A 485 1.92 7.13 11.36
N LEU A 486 1.15 6.05 11.56
CA LEU A 486 1.15 4.90 10.65
C LEU A 486 0.62 5.26 9.26
N ALA A 487 -0.32 6.20 9.18
CA ALA A 487 -0.93 6.65 7.93
C ALA A 487 -0.11 7.71 7.16
N ASP A 488 1.17 7.92 7.49
CA ASP A 488 2.04 8.89 6.80
C ASP A 488 2.05 8.65 5.28
N ASN A 489 1.92 9.73 4.49
CA ASN A 489 1.70 9.76 3.03
C ASN A 489 0.44 9.03 2.52
N GLY A 490 -0.42 8.55 3.42
CA GLY A 490 -1.67 7.85 3.13
C GLY A 490 -2.92 8.65 3.51
N VAL A 491 -4.00 7.91 3.79
CA VAL A 491 -5.30 8.47 4.16
C VAL A 491 -5.73 7.94 5.53
N CYS A 492 -5.99 8.84 6.47
CA CYS A 492 -6.62 8.48 7.74
C CYS A 492 -8.14 8.66 7.63
N CYS A 493 -8.86 7.53 7.68
CA CYS A 493 -10.31 7.50 7.67
C CYS A 493 -10.83 7.55 9.12
N ILE A 494 -11.63 8.56 9.45
CA ILE A 494 -12.22 8.75 10.78
C ILE A 494 -13.74 8.75 10.65
N ASP A 495 -14.40 7.74 11.19
CA ASP A 495 -15.87 7.71 11.32
C ASP A 495 -16.33 8.29 12.66
N GLU A 496 -17.58 8.75 12.74
CA GLU A 496 -18.15 9.41 13.94
C GLU A 496 -17.29 10.56 14.49
N PHE A 497 -16.82 11.43 13.59
CA PHE A 497 -15.93 12.55 13.92
C PHE A 497 -16.54 13.51 14.96
N ASP A 498 -17.88 13.63 15.00
CA ASP A 498 -18.62 14.44 15.95
C ASP A 498 -18.44 13.98 17.41
N LYS A 499 -18.26 12.67 17.64
CA LYS A 499 -18.25 12.04 18.97
C LYS A 499 -16.88 12.01 19.63
N MET A 500 -15.89 12.67 19.03
CA MET A 500 -14.52 12.75 19.57
C MET A 500 -14.40 13.70 20.76
N ASN A 501 -13.56 13.31 21.73
CA ASN A 501 -13.25 14.12 22.91
C ASN A 501 -12.38 15.33 22.56
N ASP A 502 -12.51 16.44 23.29
CA ASP A 502 -11.77 17.68 22.98
C ASP A 502 -10.24 17.53 23.02
N SER A 503 -9.69 16.65 23.86
CA SER A 503 -8.24 16.35 23.87
C SER A 503 -7.74 15.72 22.57
N THR A 504 -8.59 15.01 21.83
CA THR A 504 -8.24 14.46 20.51
C THR A 504 -8.34 15.53 19.42
N ARG A 505 -9.26 16.48 19.57
CA ARG A 505 -9.44 17.60 18.63
C ARG A 505 -8.25 18.57 18.66
N THR A 506 -7.63 18.79 19.82
CA THR A 506 -6.41 19.62 19.91
C THR A 506 -5.23 19.02 19.15
N ILE A 507 -5.08 17.69 19.16
CA ILE A 507 -4.06 16.98 18.38
C ILE A 507 -4.33 17.17 16.87
N LEU A 508 -5.59 17.06 16.44
CA LEU A 508 -5.95 17.26 15.04
C LEU A 508 -5.70 18.71 14.59
N HIS A 509 -5.80 19.70 15.49
CA HIS A 509 -5.38 21.07 15.21
C HIS A 509 -3.88 21.22 14.96
N GLU A 510 -3.03 20.35 15.48
CA GLU A 510 -1.60 20.36 15.17
C GLU A 510 -1.35 19.67 13.83
N VAL A 511 -1.84 18.42 13.71
CA VAL A 511 -1.61 17.56 12.55
C VAL A 511 -2.19 18.16 11.26
N MET A 512 -3.40 18.73 11.29
CA MET A 512 -4.01 19.29 10.08
C MET A 512 -3.31 20.56 9.57
N GLU A 513 -2.70 21.36 10.45
CA GLU A 513 -2.00 22.60 10.04
C GLU A 513 -0.56 22.31 9.63
N GLN A 514 0.18 21.64 10.51
CA GLN A 514 1.64 21.54 10.43
C GLN A 514 2.09 20.20 9.82
N GLN A 515 1.19 19.20 9.73
CA GLN A 515 1.52 17.82 9.35
C GLN A 515 2.64 17.21 10.20
N THR A 516 2.74 17.66 11.45
CA THR A 516 3.70 17.21 12.46
C THR A 516 2.97 16.98 13.77
N LEU A 517 3.50 16.07 14.57
CA LEU A 517 3.03 15.74 15.89
C LEU A 517 4.18 15.87 16.89
N SER A 518 4.10 16.82 17.80
CA SER A 518 5.07 17.00 18.87
C SER A 518 4.70 16.17 20.09
N ILE A 519 5.63 15.33 20.56
CA ILE A 519 5.48 14.53 21.76
C ILE A 519 6.64 14.83 22.70
N ALA A 520 6.30 15.28 23.92
CA ALA A 520 7.22 15.41 25.03
C ALA A 520 6.72 14.57 26.21
N LYS A 521 7.12 13.30 26.28
CA LYS A 521 6.70 12.36 27.34
C LYS A 521 7.84 11.44 27.74
N ALA A 522 7.92 11.10 29.04
CA ALA A 522 8.87 10.15 29.62
C ALA A 522 10.35 10.39 29.23
N GLY A 523 10.76 11.65 29.06
CA GLY A 523 12.11 12.03 28.67
C GLY A 523 12.40 11.97 27.17
N ILE A 524 11.45 11.54 26.34
CA ILE A 524 11.54 11.57 24.88
C ILE A 524 10.84 12.83 24.39
N ILE A 525 11.61 13.71 23.76
CA ILE A 525 11.11 14.89 23.06
C ILE A 525 11.34 14.61 21.58
N CYS A 526 10.26 14.32 20.86
CA CYS A 526 10.32 14.01 19.43
C CYS A 526 9.21 14.75 18.68
N GLN A 527 9.53 15.14 17.45
CA GLN A 527 8.55 15.61 16.49
C GLN A 527 8.40 14.52 15.42
N LEU A 528 7.25 13.86 15.40
CA LEU A 528 6.93 12.87 14.40
C LEU A 528 6.26 13.55 13.22
N ASN A 529 6.58 13.13 12.00
CA ASN A 529 5.86 13.56 10.82
C ASN A 529 4.55 12.77 10.70
N ALA A 530 3.46 13.47 10.37
CA ALA A 530 2.15 12.89 10.13
C ALA A 530 1.53 13.57 8.91
N ARG A 531 2.16 13.38 7.75
CA ARG A 531 1.74 13.90 6.45
C ARG A 531 0.61 13.00 5.94
N THR A 532 -0.56 13.15 6.56
CA THR A 532 -1.73 12.33 6.26
C THR A 532 -2.88 13.18 5.75
N SER A 533 -3.54 12.67 4.71
CA SER A 533 -4.81 13.22 4.27
C SER A 533 -5.92 12.70 5.18
N ILE A 534 -6.74 13.59 5.75
CA ILE A 534 -7.83 13.18 6.63
C ILE A 534 -9.13 13.10 5.83
N LEU A 535 -9.76 11.94 5.87
CA LEU A 535 -11.12 11.71 5.39
C LEU A 535 -12.01 11.42 6.58
N ALA A 536 -12.86 12.38 6.94
CA ALA A 536 -13.71 12.29 8.10
C ALA A 536 -15.19 12.12 7.70
N ALA A 537 -15.94 11.32 8.44
CA ALA A 537 -17.39 11.28 8.37
C ALA A 537 -18.00 11.82 9.68
N ALA A 538 -18.98 12.69 9.55
CA ALA A 538 -19.73 13.28 10.65
C ALA A 538 -21.24 13.11 10.42
N ASN A 539 -21.96 12.98 11.53
CA ASN A 539 -23.42 13.01 11.55
C ASN A 539 -23.90 14.34 12.16
N PRO A 540 -25.05 14.88 11.73
CA PRO A 540 -25.67 16.02 12.37
C PRO A 540 -26.14 15.65 13.78
N ILE A 541 -26.22 16.64 14.67
CA ILE A 541 -26.52 16.43 16.09
C ILE A 541 -27.88 15.76 16.34
N GLU A 542 -28.90 16.11 15.56
CA GLU A 542 -30.26 15.54 15.65
C GLU A 542 -30.40 14.22 14.86
N SER A 543 -29.30 13.64 14.38
CA SER A 543 -29.24 12.52 13.42
C SER A 543 -29.89 12.83 12.06
N LYS A 544 -30.84 13.75 11.98
CA LYS A 544 -31.42 14.26 10.74
C LYS A 544 -31.06 15.72 10.55
N TRP A 545 -30.80 16.11 9.30
CA TRP A 545 -30.55 17.49 8.94
C TRP A 545 -31.80 18.34 9.14
N ASN A 546 -31.70 19.37 9.97
CA ASN A 546 -32.78 20.35 10.14
C ASN A 546 -32.54 21.55 9.21
N PRO A 547 -33.37 21.75 8.17
CA PRO A 547 -33.17 22.81 7.18
C PRO A 547 -33.40 24.22 7.73
N LYS A 548 -33.98 24.33 8.93
CA LYS A 548 -34.22 25.60 9.63
C LYS A 548 -33.02 26.11 10.41
N LYS A 549 -32.05 25.24 10.71
CA LYS A 549 -30.83 25.57 11.45
C LYS A 549 -29.67 25.81 10.49
N THR A 550 -28.70 26.60 10.93
CA THR A 550 -27.51 26.86 10.12
C THR A 550 -26.59 25.63 10.07
N ILE A 551 -25.74 25.55 9.04
CA ILE A 551 -24.79 24.44 8.85
C ILE A 551 -23.88 24.27 10.09
N ILE A 552 -23.43 25.38 10.67
CA ILE A 552 -22.50 25.38 11.82
C ILE A 552 -23.19 24.82 13.08
N GLU A 553 -24.43 25.22 13.33
CA GLU A 553 -25.22 24.73 14.46
C GLU A 553 -25.59 23.25 14.32
N ASN A 554 -25.86 22.79 13.10
CA ASN A 554 -26.19 21.38 12.84
C ASN A 554 -25.02 20.43 13.07
N ILE A 555 -23.78 20.89 12.81
CA ILE A 555 -22.57 20.05 12.86
C ILE A 555 -21.84 20.14 14.21
N GLN A 556 -22.06 21.21 15.00
CA GLN A 556 -21.46 21.42 16.33
C GLN A 556 -19.91 21.27 16.35
N LEU A 557 -19.23 21.76 15.31
CA LEU A 557 -17.77 21.85 15.26
C LEU A 557 -17.31 23.31 15.32
N PRO A 558 -16.20 23.62 16.02
CA PRO A 558 -15.66 24.97 16.06
C PRO A 558 -15.14 25.41 14.68
N HIS A 559 -15.31 26.69 14.36
CA HIS A 559 -14.86 27.30 13.09
C HIS A 559 -13.37 27.10 12.80
N THR A 560 -12.55 27.03 13.86
CA THR A 560 -11.10 26.80 13.76
C THR A 560 -10.75 25.44 13.17
N LEU A 561 -11.64 24.46 13.32
CA LEU A 561 -11.50 23.11 12.77
C LEU A 561 -12.12 23.01 11.37
N LEU A 562 -13.33 23.54 11.19
CA LEU A 562 -14.02 23.54 9.89
C LEU A 562 -13.21 24.23 8.79
N SER A 563 -12.54 25.33 9.12
CA SER A 563 -11.68 26.06 8.16
C SER A 563 -10.41 25.32 7.72
N ARG A 564 -10.09 24.16 8.31
CA ARG A 564 -8.94 23.31 7.94
C ARG A 564 -9.32 22.14 7.03
N PHE A 565 -10.62 21.92 6.83
CA PHE A 565 -11.11 21.04 5.79
C PHE A 565 -11.18 21.83 4.49
N ASP A 566 -10.60 21.27 3.44
CA ASP A 566 -10.56 21.89 2.12
C ASP A 566 -11.89 21.64 1.38
N LEU A 567 -12.49 20.46 1.59
CA LEU A 567 -13.79 20.08 1.04
C LEU A 567 -14.72 19.57 2.17
N ILE A 568 -15.93 20.14 2.24
CA ILE A 568 -16.99 19.70 3.16
C ILE A 568 -18.18 19.33 2.29
N PHE A 569 -18.52 18.05 2.21
CA PHE A 569 -19.69 17.60 1.44
C PHE A 569 -20.88 17.37 2.36
N LEU A 570 -22.01 17.96 1.98
CA LEU A 570 -23.31 17.76 2.63
C LEU A 570 -24.12 16.71 1.88
N LEU A 571 -24.14 15.49 2.41
CA LEU A 571 -24.95 14.37 1.95
C LEU A 571 -26.31 14.42 2.64
N LEU A 572 -27.31 14.95 1.95
CA LEU A 572 -28.69 14.98 2.42
C LEU A 572 -29.43 13.84 1.75
N ASP A 573 -30.31 13.17 2.49
CA ASP A 573 -31.19 12.13 1.95
C ASP A 573 -32.53 12.77 1.52
N PRO A 574 -32.74 13.09 0.23
CA PRO A 574 -34.06 13.53 -0.23
C PRO A 574 -35.00 12.33 -0.28
N ALA A 575 -36.13 12.42 0.41
CA ALA A 575 -37.20 11.44 0.32
C ALA A 575 -37.94 11.56 -1.04
N ASP A 576 -37.25 11.23 -2.15
CA ASP A 576 -37.80 11.22 -3.50
C ASP A 576 -37.96 9.80 -4.04
N SER A 577 -39.19 9.45 -4.40
CA SER A 577 -39.58 8.15 -4.94
C SER A 577 -38.81 7.74 -6.21
N ASN A 578 -38.40 8.70 -7.05
CA ASN A 578 -37.66 8.40 -8.28
C ASN A 578 -36.20 8.01 -8.00
N TYR A 579 -35.58 8.71 -7.05
CA TYR A 579 -34.22 8.41 -6.60
C TYR A 579 -34.18 7.03 -5.95
N ASP A 580 -35.13 6.74 -5.05
CA ASP A 580 -35.24 5.44 -4.38
C ASP A 580 -35.46 4.29 -5.37
N ARG A 581 -36.28 4.50 -6.40
CA ARG A 581 -36.51 3.49 -7.45
C ARG A 581 -35.23 3.17 -8.21
N ARG A 582 -34.43 4.19 -8.57
CA ARG A 582 -33.15 4.00 -9.27
C ARG A 582 -32.12 3.32 -8.37
N LEU A 583 -32.00 3.77 -7.13
CA LEU A 583 -31.13 3.17 -6.12
C LEU A 583 -31.51 1.70 -5.88
N GLY A 584 -32.80 1.40 -5.71
CA GLY A 584 -33.30 0.05 -5.52
C GLY A 584 -33.01 -0.86 -6.71
N THR A 585 -33.17 -0.35 -7.94
CA THR A 585 -32.83 -1.10 -9.16
C THR A 585 -31.33 -1.40 -9.22
N HIS A 586 -30.47 -0.42 -8.90
CA HIS A 586 -29.02 -0.57 -8.88
C HIS A 586 -28.53 -1.54 -7.80
N LEU A 587 -29.12 -1.49 -6.60
CA LEU A 587 -28.80 -2.44 -5.54
C LEU A 587 -29.23 -3.86 -5.93
N MET A 588 -30.43 -4.02 -6.49
CA MET A 588 -30.89 -5.32 -6.98
C MET A 588 -30.00 -5.88 -8.10
N SER A 589 -29.49 -5.04 -9.01
CA SER A 589 -28.56 -5.51 -10.05
C SER A 589 -27.21 -5.95 -9.48
N ILE A 590 -26.75 -5.37 -8.37
CA ILE A 590 -25.51 -5.82 -7.70
C ILE A 590 -25.71 -7.17 -7.00
N PHE A 591 -26.90 -7.42 -6.45
CA PHE A 591 -27.21 -8.67 -5.74
C PHE A 591 -27.74 -9.80 -6.65
N GLY A 592 -28.15 -9.49 -7.89
CA GLY A 592 -28.64 -10.46 -8.86
C GLY A 592 -27.48 -11.02 -9.70
N ASP A 593 -26.92 -12.15 -9.27
CA ASP A 593 -25.70 -12.83 -9.75
C ASP A 593 -25.62 -13.25 -11.25
N ASN A 594 -26.35 -12.65 -12.19
CA ASN A 594 -26.37 -13.15 -13.59
C ASN A 594 -25.65 -12.30 -14.65
N ASN A 595 -25.19 -11.08 -14.35
CA ASN A 595 -24.57 -10.19 -15.34
C ASN A 595 -23.21 -9.63 -14.88
N GLU A 596 -22.30 -10.50 -14.42
CA GLU A 596 -20.89 -10.07 -14.25
C GLU A 596 -20.26 -9.69 -15.60
N GLU A 597 -20.75 -10.21 -16.73
CA GLU A 597 -20.22 -9.97 -18.07
C GLU A 597 -20.63 -8.60 -18.67
N GLU A 598 -21.81 -8.06 -18.37
CA GLU A 598 -22.27 -6.77 -18.94
C GLU A 598 -21.77 -5.54 -18.17
N ALA A 599 -21.44 -5.70 -16.88
CA ALA A 599 -20.84 -4.61 -16.09
C ALA A 599 -19.36 -4.35 -16.42
N GLN A 600 -18.72 -5.26 -17.17
CA GLN A 600 -17.29 -5.23 -17.50
C GLN A 600 -16.95 -4.23 -18.63
N GLU A 601 -17.88 -3.84 -19.51
CA GLU A 601 -17.54 -2.99 -20.67
C GLU A 601 -17.17 -1.54 -20.31
N ILE A 602 -17.46 -1.07 -19.09
CA ILE A 602 -17.12 0.29 -18.63
C ILE A 602 -16.24 0.26 -17.36
N LEU A 603 -16.04 -0.92 -16.75
CA LEU A 603 -15.19 -1.02 -15.58
C LEU A 603 -13.73 -1.02 -16.02
N LEU A 604 -13.06 0.12 -15.80
CA LEU A 604 -11.60 0.15 -15.75
C LEU A 604 -11.13 -0.97 -14.83
N ASP A 605 -10.16 -1.77 -15.28
CA ASP A 605 -9.51 -2.74 -14.41
C ASP A 605 -9.00 -2.00 -13.16
N GLN A 606 -9.41 -2.46 -11.99
CA GLN A 606 -9.02 -1.82 -10.73
C GLN A 606 -7.50 -1.82 -10.58
N ALA A 607 -6.80 -2.79 -11.16
CA ALA A 607 -5.35 -2.80 -11.21
C ALA A 607 -4.81 -1.61 -12.03
N LEU A 608 -5.35 -1.36 -13.23
CA LEU A 608 -4.93 -0.22 -14.05
C LEU A 608 -5.21 1.13 -13.39
N MET A 609 -6.34 1.27 -12.66
CA MET A 609 -6.61 2.47 -11.86
C MET A 609 -5.55 2.71 -10.79
N ARG A 610 -5.14 1.64 -10.09
CA ARG A 610 -4.12 1.73 -9.03
C ARG A 610 -2.81 2.21 -9.61
N ASP A 611 -2.39 1.60 -10.71
CA ASP A 611 -1.15 1.95 -11.40
C ASP A 611 -1.20 3.38 -11.93
N TYR A 612 -2.34 3.81 -12.45
CA TYR A 612 -2.56 5.18 -12.91
C TYR A 612 -2.36 6.21 -11.78
N ILE A 613 -2.93 5.97 -10.60
CA ILE A 613 -2.79 6.87 -9.43
C ILE A 613 -1.34 6.89 -8.95
N THR A 614 -0.66 5.74 -8.87
CA THR A 614 0.74 5.68 -8.46
C THR A 614 1.64 6.40 -9.46
N TYR A 615 1.47 6.15 -10.76
CA TYR A 615 2.22 6.80 -11.83
C TYR A 615 2.04 8.32 -11.80
N ALA A 616 0.80 8.80 -11.68
CA ALA A 616 0.49 10.23 -11.62
C ALA A 616 1.16 10.92 -10.41
N LYS A 617 1.25 10.25 -9.25
CA LYS A 617 1.90 10.79 -8.05
C LYS A 617 3.42 10.91 -8.18
N MET A 618 4.05 9.93 -8.82
CA MET A 618 5.52 9.88 -8.96
C MET A 618 6.01 10.85 -10.03
N ASN A 619 5.33 10.91 -11.17
CA ASN A 619 5.90 11.51 -12.38
C ASN A 619 5.38 12.92 -12.65
N VAL A 620 4.20 13.29 -12.14
CA VAL A 620 3.50 14.53 -12.53
C VAL A 620 3.48 15.56 -11.40
N PHE A 621 4.12 16.71 -11.66
CA PHE A 621 4.19 17.84 -10.74
C PHE A 621 3.68 19.13 -11.43
N PRO A 622 2.35 19.35 -11.49
CA PRO A 622 1.79 20.49 -12.19
C PRO A 622 2.27 21.83 -11.63
N ARG A 623 2.57 22.75 -12.54
CA ARG A 623 2.91 24.15 -12.24
C ARG A 623 1.74 25.07 -12.58
N LEU A 624 1.56 26.09 -11.75
CA LEU A 624 0.54 27.11 -11.97
C LEU A 624 0.99 28.06 -13.08
N THR A 625 0.15 28.24 -14.11
CA THR A 625 0.34 29.28 -15.12
C THR A 625 -0.12 30.64 -14.60
N GLU A 626 0.34 31.73 -15.23
CA GLU A 626 -0.08 33.09 -14.84
C GLU A 626 -1.58 33.32 -15.07
N GLU A 627 -2.14 32.72 -16.12
CA GLU A 627 -3.57 32.82 -16.45
C GLU A 627 -4.43 32.13 -15.38
N SER A 628 -4.06 30.89 -15.03
CA SER A 628 -4.73 30.14 -13.96
C SER A 628 -4.61 30.86 -12.61
N SER A 629 -3.47 31.48 -12.32
CA SER A 629 -3.26 32.26 -11.09
C SER A 629 -4.20 33.46 -10.99
N LYS A 630 -4.41 34.19 -12.08
CA LYS A 630 -5.39 35.30 -12.13
C LYS A 630 -6.82 34.79 -11.93
N ASN A 631 -7.19 33.70 -12.60
CA ASN A 631 -8.52 33.11 -12.46
C ASN A 631 -8.79 32.63 -11.02
N ILE A 632 -7.82 31.99 -10.37
CA ILE A 632 -7.94 31.56 -8.96
C ILE A 632 -8.20 32.78 -8.05
N ILE A 633 -7.50 33.89 -8.26
CA ILE A 633 -7.71 35.13 -7.48
C ILE A 633 -9.12 35.69 -7.71
N ASP A 634 -9.57 35.75 -8.97
CA ASP A 634 -10.90 36.25 -9.31
C ASP A 634 -12.01 35.40 -8.68
N LYS A 635 -11.87 34.08 -8.74
CA LYS A 635 -12.78 33.12 -8.10
C LYS A 635 -12.77 33.24 -6.58
N TYR A 636 -11.61 33.44 -5.96
CA TYR A 636 -11.52 33.69 -4.53
C TYR A 636 -12.21 35.01 -4.11
N LEU A 637 -12.05 36.08 -4.90
CA LEU A 637 -12.75 37.34 -4.67
C LEU A 637 -14.27 37.19 -4.80
N GLU A 638 -14.72 36.36 -5.75
CA GLU A 638 -16.13 36.00 -5.91
C GLU A 638 -16.67 35.30 -4.65
N MET A 639 -15.98 34.27 -4.15
CA MET A 639 -16.37 33.58 -2.90
C MET A 639 -16.49 34.54 -1.72
N ARG A 640 -15.54 35.48 -1.61
CA ARG A 640 -15.52 36.45 -0.51
C ARG A 640 -16.69 37.45 -0.58
N ARG A 641 -17.09 37.86 -1.80
CA ARG A 641 -18.28 38.72 -2.00
C ARG A 641 -19.56 37.99 -1.59
N VAL A 642 -19.67 36.71 -1.91
CA VAL A 642 -20.82 35.87 -1.55
C VAL A 642 -20.89 35.68 -0.03
N GLY A 643 -19.77 35.33 0.62
CA GLY A 643 -19.71 35.16 2.08
C GLY A 643 -20.07 36.43 2.86
N ASN A 644 -19.66 37.62 2.38
CA ASN A 644 -20.01 38.88 3.03
C ASN A 644 -21.51 39.21 2.98
N ARG A 645 -22.26 38.71 1.98
CA ARG A 645 -23.70 38.97 1.86
C ARG A 645 -24.53 38.04 2.76
N LEU A 646 -24.10 36.79 2.91
CA LEU A 646 -24.87 35.74 3.57
C LEU A 646 -24.69 35.69 5.10
N GLY A 647 -23.77 36.48 5.67
CA GLY A 647 -23.47 36.46 7.12
C GLY A 647 -22.95 35.10 7.64
N GLN A 648 -22.77 34.12 6.74
CA GLN A 648 -22.24 32.80 7.01
C GLN A 648 -20.82 32.70 6.43
N VAL A 649 -19.94 32.04 7.19
CA VAL A 649 -18.55 31.66 6.86
C VAL A 649 -17.83 32.67 5.96
N SER A 650 -17.25 33.70 6.57
CA SER A 650 -16.32 34.61 5.90
C SER A 650 -15.17 33.80 5.27
N ALA A 651 -15.04 33.90 3.94
CA ALA A 651 -14.03 33.17 3.17
C ALA A 651 -12.62 33.46 3.70
N TYR A 652 -11.97 32.46 4.28
CA TYR A 652 -10.62 32.58 4.83
C TYR A 652 -9.57 32.43 3.73
N PRO A 653 -8.37 33.03 3.88
CA PRO A 653 -7.24 32.80 2.96
C PRO A 653 -6.91 31.31 2.74
N ARG A 654 -7.23 30.44 3.71
CA ARG A 654 -7.08 28.97 3.58
C ARG A 654 -7.85 28.36 2.41
N GLN A 655 -8.99 28.94 2.03
CA GLN A 655 -9.78 28.47 0.89
C GLN A 655 -9.05 28.72 -0.44
N LEU A 656 -8.22 29.77 -0.53
CA LEU A 656 -7.36 30.00 -1.68
C LEU A 656 -6.31 28.88 -1.82
N GLU A 657 -5.70 28.47 -0.70
CA GLU A 657 -4.77 27.34 -0.69
C GLU A 657 -5.45 26.03 -1.06
N ALA A 658 -6.68 25.80 -0.57
CA ALA A 658 -7.49 24.65 -0.94
C ALA A 658 -7.77 24.62 -2.45
N LEU A 659 -8.19 25.74 -3.05
CA LEU A 659 -8.41 25.86 -4.49
C LEU A 659 -7.15 25.53 -5.29
N ILE A 660 -5.98 26.00 -4.84
CA ILE A 660 -4.70 25.68 -5.49
C ILE A 660 -4.45 24.17 -5.44
N ARG A 661 -4.60 23.53 -4.27
CA ARG A 661 -4.38 22.07 -4.12
C ARG A 661 -5.34 21.25 -4.97
N ILE A 662 -6.63 21.64 -5.02
CA ILE A 662 -7.64 20.93 -5.81
C ILE A 662 -7.37 21.12 -7.32
N SER A 663 -6.97 22.32 -7.76
CA SER A 663 -6.62 22.58 -9.16
C SER A 663 -5.37 21.80 -9.58
N GLU A 664 -4.35 21.76 -8.73
CA GLU A 664 -3.17 20.91 -8.94
C GLU A 664 -3.55 19.41 -9.00
N ALA A 665 -4.50 18.96 -8.17
CA ALA A 665 -4.97 17.58 -8.20
C ALA A 665 -5.72 17.23 -9.50
N PHE A 666 -6.55 18.13 -10.04
CA PHE A 666 -7.21 17.93 -11.33
C PHE A 666 -6.22 17.85 -12.49
N ALA A 667 -5.22 18.73 -12.51
CA ALA A 667 -4.15 18.68 -13.52
C ALA A 667 -3.39 17.34 -13.46
N LYS A 668 -3.10 16.83 -12.25
CA LYS A 668 -2.51 15.49 -12.07
C LYS A 668 -3.40 14.36 -12.58
N MET A 669 -4.72 14.45 -12.44
CA MET A 669 -5.64 13.42 -12.96
C MET A 669 -5.56 13.29 -14.48
N ARG A 670 -5.26 14.38 -15.19
CA ARG A 670 -5.03 14.40 -16.65
C ARG A 670 -3.58 14.13 -17.06
N LEU A 671 -2.68 13.86 -16.10
CA LEU A 671 -1.23 13.80 -16.30
C LEU A 671 -0.64 15.07 -16.94
N ALA A 672 -1.23 16.24 -16.69
CA ALA A 672 -0.76 17.52 -17.22
C ALA A 672 0.32 18.14 -16.32
N GLU A 673 1.38 18.67 -16.94
CA GLU A 673 2.46 19.38 -16.24
C GLU A 673 2.11 20.84 -15.90
N GLU A 674 1.05 21.39 -16.48
CA GLU A 674 0.60 22.75 -16.26
C GLU A 674 -0.89 22.77 -15.88
N VAL A 675 -1.25 23.64 -14.94
CA VAL A 675 -2.65 23.83 -14.52
C VAL A 675 -3.36 24.75 -15.52
N THR A 676 -4.44 24.26 -16.12
CA THR A 676 -5.25 25.02 -17.07
C THR A 676 -6.36 25.83 -16.38
N VAL A 677 -6.94 26.79 -17.10
CA VAL A 677 -8.08 27.59 -16.61
C VAL A 677 -9.31 26.72 -16.38
N GLU A 678 -9.50 25.68 -17.20
CA GLU A 678 -10.61 24.72 -17.08
C GLU A 678 -10.51 23.91 -15.78
N ASP A 679 -9.30 23.51 -15.37
CA ASP A 679 -9.07 22.79 -14.11
C ASP A 679 -9.45 23.65 -12.90
N VAL A 680 -9.15 24.96 -12.96
CA VAL A 680 -9.54 25.93 -11.92
C VAL A 680 -11.05 26.09 -11.84
N GLU A 681 -11.74 26.13 -12.98
CA GLU A 681 -13.20 26.20 -13.02
C GLU A 681 -13.86 24.93 -12.48
N ALA A 682 -13.33 23.76 -12.83
CA ALA A 682 -13.78 22.48 -12.29
C ALA A 682 -13.57 22.40 -10.77
N ALA A 683 -12.40 22.83 -10.28
CA ALA A 683 -12.09 22.92 -8.86
C ALA A 683 -13.03 23.87 -8.11
N PHE A 684 -13.32 25.03 -8.71
CA PHE A 684 -14.26 26.00 -8.17
C PHE A 684 -15.69 25.44 -8.09
N ASN A 685 -16.13 24.76 -9.15
CA ASN A 685 -17.44 24.13 -9.19
C ASN A 685 -17.57 23.04 -8.11
N LEU A 686 -16.56 22.19 -7.97
CA LEU A 686 -16.50 21.17 -6.91
C LEU A 686 -16.58 21.80 -5.51
N HIS A 687 -15.81 22.86 -5.25
CA HIS A 687 -15.82 23.55 -3.97
C HIS A 687 -17.17 24.23 -3.68
N ARG A 688 -17.78 24.85 -4.70
CA ARG A 688 -19.11 25.49 -4.57
C ARG A 688 -20.21 24.47 -4.30
N GLU A 689 -20.15 23.32 -4.96
CA GLU A 689 -21.11 22.23 -4.78
C GLU A 689 -20.95 21.56 -3.42
N ALA A 690 -19.70 21.37 -2.96
CA ALA A 690 -19.41 20.86 -1.61
C ALA A 690 -20.09 21.74 -0.54
N LEU A 691 -19.94 23.06 -0.62
CA LEU A 691 -20.57 24.01 0.30
C LEU A 691 -22.08 24.19 0.09
N LYS A 692 -22.69 23.57 -0.92
CA LYS A 692 -24.11 23.71 -1.32
C LYS A 692 -24.65 25.14 -1.20
N GLN A 693 -23.84 26.14 -1.54
CA GLN A 693 -24.25 27.56 -1.57
C GLN A 693 -25.34 27.82 -2.63
N SER A 694 -25.57 26.86 -3.52
CA SER A 694 -26.60 26.85 -4.56
C SER A 694 -28.03 26.64 -4.03
N ALA A 695 -28.19 26.11 -2.81
CA ALA A 695 -29.50 25.73 -2.26
C ALA A 695 -30.01 26.66 -1.15
N ILE A 696 -29.35 27.79 -0.88
CA ILE A 696 -29.77 28.76 0.13
C ILE A 696 -30.49 29.92 -0.55
N ASN A 697 -31.75 30.16 -0.16
CA ASN A 697 -32.46 31.36 -0.59
C ASN A 697 -31.74 32.61 -0.03
N PRO A 698 -31.35 33.58 -0.88
CA PRO A 698 -30.54 34.73 -0.47
C PRO A 698 -31.20 35.65 0.57
N ASP A 699 -32.53 35.55 0.74
CA ASP A 699 -33.29 36.36 1.70
C ASP A 699 -33.63 35.60 3.01
N THR A 700 -33.72 34.26 3.00
CA THR A 700 -34.21 33.48 4.15
C THR A 700 -33.15 32.62 4.82
N GLY A 701 -31.99 32.39 4.19
CA GLY A 701 -30.94 31.55 4.75
C GLY A 701 -31.31 30.08 4.92
N THR A 702 -32.49 29.67 4.43
CA THR A 702 -33.02 28.30 4.53
C THR A 702 -32.64 27.48 3.30
N ILE A 703 -32.32 26.22 3.53
CA ILE A 703 -32.02 25.25 2.46
C ILE A 703 -33.34 24.64 1.98
N ASP A 704 -33.71 24.88 0.72
CA ASP A 704 -34.86 24.21 0.10
C ASP A 704 -34.45 22.85 -0.44
N VAL A 705 -34.84 21.78 0.27
CA VAL A 705 -34.53 20.38 -0.06
C VAL A 705 -35.03 19.99 -1.46
N ASN A 706 -36.14 20.58 -1.92
CA ASN A 706 -36.69 20.32 -3.25
C ASN A 706 -35.81 20.83 -4.40
N ILE A 707 -34.97 21.87 -4.18
CA ILE A 707 -34.03 22.39 -5.19
C ILE A 707 -32.96 21.33 -5.51
N ILE A 708 -32.56 20.56 -4.49
CA ILE A 708 -31.48 19.56 -4.58
C ILE A 708 -31.94 18.32 -5.38
N ALA A 709 -33.20 17.89 -5.21
CA ALA A 709 -33.71 16.69 -5.86
C ALA A 709 -34.27 16.95 -7.28
N THR A 710 -34.89 18.12 -7.51
CA THR A 710 -35.61 18.39 -8.77
C THR A 710 -34.93 19.40 -9.69
N GLY A 711 -33.89 20.12 -9.20
CA GLY A 711 -33.23 21.19 -9.95
C GLY A 711 -34.11 22.41 -10.25
N VAL A 712 -35.39 22.39 -9.89
CA VAL A 712 -36.34 23.48 -10.11
C VAL A 712 -36.37 24.36 -8.87
N ASN A 713 -35.68 25.49 -8.93
CA ASN A 713 -35.72 26.50 -7.87
C ASN A 713 -37.15 27.08 -7.78
N ALA A 714 -37.73 27.29 -6.60
CA ALA A 714 -39.03 27.95 -6.46
C ALA A 714 -39.02 29.36 -7.12
N THR A 715 -37.88 30.04 -7.13
CA THR A 715 -37.70 31.28 -7.90
C THR A 715 -37.59 31.04 -9.41
N LYS A 716 -36.97 29.95 -9.85
CA LYS A 716 -36.99 29.54 -11.28
C LYS A 716 -38.40 29.13 -11.71
N SER A 717 -39.18 28.41 -10.90
CA SER A 717 -40.58 28.06 -11.18
C SER A 717 -41.44 29.31 -11.30
N LYS A 718 -41.31 30.26 -10.35
CA LYS A 718 -41.96 31.58 -10.46
C LYS A 718 -41.50 32.37 -11.68
N ARG A 719 -40.23 32.28 -12.07
CA ARG A 719 -39.73 32.92 -13.31
C ARG A 719 -40.24 32.21 -14.56
N ILE A 720 -40.35 30.88 -14.55
CA ILE A 720 -40.91 30.07 -15.63
C ILE A 720 -42.39 30.42 -15.79
N GLU A 721 -43.16 30.51 -14.69
CA GLU A 721 -44.55 30.96 -14.68
C GLU A 721 -44.69 32.40 -15.18
N ALA A 722 -43.90 33.34 -14.64
CA ALA A 722 -43.93 34.74 -15.08
C ALA A 722 -43.51 34.90 -16.55
N THR A 723 -42.58 34.08 -17.03
CA THR A 723 -42.18 34.05 -18.44
C THR A 723 -43.27 33.41 -19.30
N ALA A 724 -43.91 32.33 -18.83
CA ALA A 724 -45.05 31.69 -19.49
C ALA A 724 -46.24 32.64 -19.63
N ASP A 725 -46.54 33.44 -18.61
CA ASP A 725 -47.58 34.47 -18.64
C ASP A 725 -47.26 35.58 -19.64
N LYS A 726 -46.02 36.07 -19.67
CA LYS A 726 -45.56 37.04 -20.70
C LYS A 726 -45.67 36.45 -22.11
N LEU A 727 -45.27 35.19 -22.28
CA LEU A 727 -45.36 34.46 -23.55
C LEU A 727 -46.82 34.28 -23.99
N ARG A 728 -47.72 33.99 -23.04
CA ARG A 728 -49.17 33.90 -23.26
C ARG A 728 -49.75 35.23 -23.72
N MET A 729 -49.38 36.35 -23.09
CA MET A 729 -49.82 37.70 -23.50
C MET A 729 -49.34 38.07 -24.91
N GLU A 730 -48.08 37.79 -25.24
CA GLU A 730 -47.51 38.13 -26.55
C GLU A 730 -48.09 37.25 -27.67
N LEU A 731 -48.38 35.98 -27.39
CA LEU A 731 -49.08 35.07 -28.30
C LEU A 731 -50.54 35.51 -28.56
N GLN A 732 -51.24 35.99 -27.52
CA GLN A 732 -52.60 36.54 -27.65
C GLN A 732 -52.63 37.79 -28.52
N ARG A 733 -51.66 38.71 -28.36
CA ARG A 733 -51.58 39.93 -29.18
C ARG A 733 -51.42 39.67 -30.67
N ARG A 734 -50.62 38.66 -31.05
CA ARG A 734 -50.26 38.42 -32.47
C ARG A 734 -51.27 37.57 -33.23
N GLY A 735 -51.98 36.65 -32.56
CA GLY A 735 -53.05 35.87 -33.19
C GLY A 735 -52.64 34.97 -34.36
N GLN A 736 -51.34 34.69 -34.55
CA GLN A 736 -50.83 33.81 -35.61
C GLN A 736 -50.70 32.36 -35.11
N ASN A 737 -51.10 31.41 -35.96
CA ASN A 737 -51.21 30.00 -35.57
C ASN A 737 -49.89 29.21 -35.64
N ILE A 738 -48.84 29.70 -36.32
CA ILE A 738 -47.57 28.97 -36.50
C ILE A 738 -46.41 29.95 -36.32
N LEU A 739 -45.56 29.72 -35.31
CA LEU A 739 -44.35 30.51 -35.07
C LEU A 739 -43.09 29.62 -35.01
N SER A 740 -41.94 30.21 -35.34
CA SER A 740 -40.63 29.55 -35.21
C SER A 740 -40.04 29.84 -33.82
N GLU A 741 -39.58 28.78 -33.15
CA GLU A 741 -39.02 28.82 -31.79
C GLU A 741 -37.84 29.80 -31.66
N LYS A 742 -36.93 29.81 -32.63
CA LYS A 742 -35.72 30.65 -32.63
C LYS A 742 -36.02 32.16 -32.73
N LYS A 743 -37.03 32.55 -33.51
CA LYS A 743 -37.43 33.97 -33.63
C LYS A 743 -38.10 34.48 -32.36
N LEU A 744 -38.95 33.64 -31.76
CA LEU A 744 -39.68 33.95 -30.54
C LEU A 744 -38.73 34.12 -29.34
N PHE A 745 -37.71 33.26 -29.26
CA PHE A 745 -36.64 33.38 -28.27
C PHE A 745 -35.80 34.66 -28.44
N LEU A 746 -35.38 34.98 -29.67
CA LEU A 746 -34.55 36.16 -29.95
C LEU A 746 -35.29 37.46 -29.59
N GLU A 747 -36.59 37.56 -29.92
CA GLU A 747 -37.42 38.72 -29.62
C GLU A 747 -37.67 38.90 -28.12
N LEU A 748 -37.94 37.81 -27.38
CA LEU A 748 -38.06 37.86 -25.92
C LEU A 748 -36.76 38.27 -25.24
N ARG A 749 -35.61 37.83 -25.77
CA ARG A 749 -34.29 38.24 -25.28
C ARG A 749 -33.98 39.71 -25.56
N HIS A 750 -34.52 40.27 -26.64
CA HIS A 750 -34.43 41.71 -26.94
C HIS A 750 -35.29 42.55 -25.99
N ALA A 751 -36.44 42.05 -25.55
CA ALA A 751 -37.32 42.72 -24.59
C ALA A 751 -36.81 42.59 -23.15
N ASP A 752 -36.27 41.43 -22.77
CA ASP A 752 -35.72 41.15 -21.44
C ASP A 752 -34.38 40.41 -21.58
N ARG A 753 -33.28 41.09 -21.21
CA ARG A 753 -31.91 40.56 -21.34
C ARG A 753 -31.59 39.40 -20.38
N MET A 754 -32.54 39.04 -19.50
CA MET A 754 -32.40 38.05 -18.41
C MET A 754 -33.12 36.72 -18.66
N ILE A 755 -33.61 36.44 -19.88
CA ILE A 755 -34.27 35.16 -20.20
C ILE A 755 -33.23 34.17 -20.75
N ASP A 756 -32.94 33.14 -19.96
CA ASP A 756 -32.12 32.00 -20.37
C ASP A 756 -32.92 31.00 -21.21
N ARG A 757 -32.23 30.26 -22.09
CA ARG A 757 -32.83 29.28 -22.98
C ARG A 757 -33.59 28.18 -22.22
N GLU A 758 -33.08 27.76 -21.07
CA GLU A 758 -33.73 26.76 -20.21
C GLU A 758 -35.05 27.24 -19.61
N VAL A 759 -35.11 28.50 -19.17
CA VAL A 759 -36.34 29.09 -18.60
C VAL A 759 -37.41 29.23 -19.68
N PHE A 760 -36.99 29.56 -20.90
CA PHE A 760 -37.86 29.66 -22.06
C PHE A 760 -38.40 28.29 -22.50
N GLU A 761 -37.56 27.26 -22.59
CA GLU A 761 -38.01 25.88 -22.88
C GLU A 761 -38.91 25.34 -21.77
N GLY A 762 -38.61 25.65 -20.51
CA GLY A 762 -39.47 25.35 -19.37
C GLY A 762 -40.86 25.97 -19.51
N ALA A 763 -40.92 27.27 -19.86
CA ALA A 763 -42.18 27.98 -20.06
C ALA A 763 -43.00 27.40 -21.24
N ILE A 764 -42.35 26.98 -22.33
CA ILE A 764 -43.01 26.29 -23.44
C ILE A 764 -43.58 24.94 -22.99
N LYS A 765 -42.83 24.17 -22.19
CA LYS A 765 -43.32 22.88 -21.67
C LYS A 765 -44.54 23.06 -20.77
N THR A 766 -44.56 24.07 -19.91
CA THR A 766 -45.74 24.41 -19.08
C THR A 766 -46.93 24.76 -19.95
N LEU A 767 -46.76 25.64 -20.93
CA LEU A 767 -47.83 26.04 -21.87
C LEU A 767 -48.28 24.90 -22.79
N ALA A 768 -47.41 23.92 -23.06
CA ALA A 768 -47.76 22.70 -23.78
C ALA A 768 -48.53 21.71 -22.90
N GLY A 769 -48.18 21.61 -21.62
CA GLY A 769 -48.95 20.88 -20.61
C GLY A 769 -50.37 21.43 -20.43
N ASP A 770 -50.50 22.76 -20.46
CA ASP A 770 -51.80 23.46 -20.42
C ASP A 770 -52.59 23.38 -21.74
N GLY A 771 -52.03 22.74 -22.78
CA GLY A 771 -52.67 22.58 -24.09
C GLY A 771 -52.76 23.86 -24.93
N VAL A 772 -52.15 24.96 -24.47
CA VAL A 772 -52.15 26.27 -25.15
C VAL A 772 -51.21 26.27 -26.36
N LEU A 773 -50.11 25.51 -26.28
CA LEU A 773 -49.12 25.35 -27.34
C LEU A 773 -48.95 23.87 -27.72
N THR A 774 -48.84 23.57 -29.02
CA THR A 774 -48.44 22.25 -29.51
C THR A 774 -47.11 22.37 -30.24
N ARG A 775 -46.13 21.55 -29.85
CA ARG A 775 -44.77 21.58 -30.42
C ARG A 775 -44.66 20.56 -31.55
N ASN A 776 -44.40 21.03 -32.76
CA ASN A 776 -44.07 20.20 -33.92
C ASN A 776 -42.64 20.55 -34.38
N GLY A 777 -41.64 19.90 -33.77
CA GLY A 777 -40.23 20.20 -34.02
C GLY A 777 -39.88 21.66 -33.70
N ASP A 778 -39.27 22.37 -34.66
CA ASP A 778 -38.88 23.79 -34.57
C ASP A 778 -40.06 24.80 -34.70
N LYS A 779 -41.29 24.30 -34.91
CA LYS A 779 -42.50 25.12 -35.08
C LYS A 779 -43.47 24.95 -33.91
N LEU A 780 -43.90 26.07 -33.35
CA LEU A 780 -44.89 26.15 -32.28
C LEU A 780 -46.25 26.50 -32.87
N ARG A 781 -47.28 25.70 -32.57
CA ARG A 781 -48.66 25.96 -32.98
C ARG A 781 -49.49 26.42 -31.80
N TYR A 782 -50.04 27.62 -31.89
CA TYR A 782 -50.89 28.21 -30.86
C TYR A 782 -52.35 27.76 -31.03
N ASN A 783 -52.96 27.23 -29.97
CA ASN A 783 -54.32 26.71 -30.01
C ASN A 783 -55.31 27.68 -29.34
N ARG A 784 -56.02 28.46 -30.15
CA ARG A 784 -56.93 29.53 -29.68
C ARG A 784 -58.08 29.02 -28.80
N THR A 785 -58.60 27.83 -29.06
CA THR A 785 -59.76 27.27 -28.35
C THR A 785 -59.41 26.80 -26.93
N ALA A 786 -58.20 26.26 -26.73
CA ALA A 786 -57.69 25.91 -25.41
C ALA A 786 -57.30 27.15 -24.58
N ALA A 787 -56.76 28.19 -25.24
CA ALA A 787 -56.34 29.42 -24.57
C ALA A 787 -57.49 30.21 -23.92
N THR A 788 -58.71 30.13 -24.47
CA THR A 788 -59.93 30.72 -23.89
C THR A 788 -60.56 29.86 -22.79
N ALA A 789 -60.37 28.53 -22.83
CA ALA A 789 -60.91 27.62 -21.82
C ALA A 789 -60.13 27.66 -20.50
N ALA A 790 -58.83 27.98 -20.55
CA ALA A 790 -57.98 28.10 -19.36
C ALA A 790 -57.96 29.52 -18.73
N VAL A 791 -58.93 30.39 -19.07
CA VAL A 791 -59.12 31.73 -18.44
C VAL A 791 -60.44 31.81 -17.67
N ALA A 792 -61.37 30.88 -17.92
CA ALA A 792 -62.54 30.62 -17.09
C ALA A 792 -62.17 29.58 -16.03
#